data_AF-A0A6M4WR24-F1
#
_entry.id   AF-A0A6M4WR24-F1
#
_cell.length_a   1.000
_cell.length_b   1.000
_cell.length_c   1.000
_cell.angle_alpha   90.00
_cell.angle_beta   90.00
_cell.angle_gamma   90.00
#
_symmetry.space_group_name_H-M   'P 1'
#
loop_
_entity.id
_entity.type
_entity.pdbx_description
1 polymer ?
#
loop_
_entity_poly.entity_id
_entity_poly.type
_entity_poly.pdbx_seq_one_letter_code
_entity_poly.pdbx_strand_id
1 'polypeptide(L)'
;MPQPESAEFTDEQLRIQQAALIAAAGRDLGAVSAAVLGDRLGSFDKRQTKQKQQYFLLKDAQGASLTIWLDAVPMESGALTNTMTNTTTDQYIVHVSDRLPVENLSRVLAHEVGELLATHDRSSEGLAPVREHFLTQGAEIGDRHELSSRDHGSIAELNWLAHQASAVEAPQEERAEARTQLSSLLDQLGMRPTAAMSETAAHEAESEAAETRRYIAQRALSSDARRLVDALAHPIENLSPADATALQASRDAALRAERQVEAFIGRREITMPMPGYDQNGLPLPRDQLEPAAERWAEYRAQVSERTVQTLEGQLAGGQLPLRKVVIGGGASLTGRDPEALLVDGAGRWHLDPGDGIVQSADQDRDLAQWMGVDPYSAVEDPRHRISIHAVRVWEDQLATQGDVVNGHARLRLGRDGELLAEVRTLGEDGKESATPLWVACDGTPSIATGLTPELVPGTPRGDFPVESRSEAVRLISDRLRELEGQGIAGAGEMRAWLTQAERSGADAGTVLGALNSSPALKDALTAGLGTADETRMGNCFTALDSTQKWEAARRAAEGRALLGDEVAESRFDPHAAKEWIVVGSGGTAVANAEIILIQNPDAHVTIIGSKPPPALKHQVQFPAMEQRYGHAEGGEKRLTFVEARVGAIETYQDEQGETRFQVPYVEKGTEERRVARSDGYVTSLGRTNPLPPALQVLADEVRDRGGEISGDLLFDKDDQYIGYGLTFAVDGREHRVDVDGAASWQLPREIFAPETRIQAELNAMGVRGLPSETGNAAPGFSPIARQSALRARAVAAAAAGDPEAVRRMSTIPERWQRPDLGQGATPPTTGPQPPALPQEKSEPTTERNPSPERDPKPVTTPGPAPAPAQPTTQAPAPAPAQSSTPAPSPTPSPAPGVSGSHLWQMGVPRGGANRPPAPAQQPPQQQPPGLERPEPGVGMGD
;
A
#
# COMPACT_ATOMS: atom_id res chain seq x y z
N MET A 1 19.39 -29.91 11.68
CA MET A 1 18.29 -30.86 11.40
C MET A 1 18.19 -31.03 9.89
N PRO A 2 18.08 -32.25 9.35
CA PRO A 2 17.69 -32.39 7.94
C PRO A 2 16.31 -31.75 7.79
N GLN A 3 16.15 -30.80 6.88
CA GLN A 3 14.81 -30.48 6.41
C GLN A 3 14.25 -31.79 5.83
N PRO A 4 13.08 -32.26 6.27
CA PRO A 4 12.43 -33.34 5.54
C PRO A 4 12.26 -32.86 4.10
N GLU A 5 12.53 -33.75 3.13
CA GLU A 5 11.96 -33.61 1.79
C GLU A 5 10.53 -33.10 1.97
N SER A 6 10.20 -31.99 1.33
CA SER A 6 8.94 -31.26 1.51
C SER A 6 7.77 -32.22 1.33
N ALA A 7 7.32 -32.83 2.42
CA ALA A 7 5.98 -33.33 2.52
C ALA A 7 5.12 -32.09 2.31
N GLU A 8 4.43 -32.02 1.16
CA GLU A 8 3.46 -30.98 0.92
C GLU A 8 2.45 -31.05 2.07
N PHE A 9 2.58 -30.11 3.01
CA PHE A 9 1.62 -29.98 4.08
C PHE A 9 0.27 -29.66 3.44
N THR A 10 -0.77 -30.38 3.82
CA THR A 10 -2.11 -30.03 3.37
C THR A 10 -2.55 -28.71 4.02
N ASP A 11 -3.46 -27.97 3.38
CA ASP A 11 -4.00 -26.74 3.95
C ASP A 11 -4.59 -26.96 5.36
N GLU A 12 -5.20 -28.12 5.59
CA GLU A 12 -5.71 -28.51 6.92
C GLU A 12 -4.58 -28.61 7.96
N GLN A 13 -3.44 -29.21 7.60
CA GLN A 13 -2.28 -29.31 8.50
C GLN A 13 -1.70 -27.93 8.81
N LEU A 14 -1.59 -27.04 7.81
CA LEU A 14 -1.11 -25.67 8.01
C LEU A 14 -2.06 -24.87 8.89
N ARG A 15 -3.38 -25.05 8.76
CA ARG A 15 -4.36 -24.38 9.65
C ARG A 15 -4.28 -24.87 11.10
N ILE A 16 -4.07 -26.17 11.31
CA ILE A 16 -3.80 -26.73 12.65
C ILE A 16 -2.51 -26.14 13.22
N GLN A 17 -1.47 -26.03 12.40
CA GLN A 17 -0.19 -25.41 12.77
C GLN A 17 -0.37 -23.94 13.16
N GLN A 18 -1.13 -23.15 12.40
CA GLN A 18 -1.45 -21.76 12.75
C GLN A 18 -2.11 -21.66 14.13
N ALA A 19 -3.10 -22.51 14.41
CA ALA A 19 -3.76 -22.54 15.72
C ALA A 19 -2.79 -22.89 16.85
N ALA A 20 -1.89 -23.86 16.62
CA ALA A 20 -0.86 -24.26 17.56
C ALA A 20 0.16 -23.14 17.84
N LEU A 21 0.61 -22.43 16.79
CA LEU A 21 1.51 -21.29 16.89
C LEU A 21 0.89 -20.13 17.70
N ILE A 22 -0.35 -19.75 17.40
CA ILE A 22 -1.05 -18.68 18.14
C ILE A 22 -1.25 -19.08 19.61
N ALA A 23 -1.62 -20.34 19.86
CA ALA A 23 -1.78 -20.84 21.23
C ALA A 23 -0.46 -20.87 22.00
N ALA A 24 0.65 -21.25 21.36
CA ALA A 24 1.98 -21.27 21.95
C ALA A 24 2.50 -19.86 22.23
N ALA A 25 2.42 -18.94 21.26
CA ALA A 25 2.76 -17.53 21.47
C ALA A 25 1.99 -16.93 22.65
N GLY A 26 0.70 -17.24 22.75
CA GLY A 26 -0.14 -16.79 23.86
C GLY A 26 0.21 -17.34 25.24
N ARG A 27 1.06 -18.38 25.33
CA ARG A 27 1.63 -18.89 26.58
C ARG A 27 3.05 -18.37 26.81
N ASP A 28 3.85 -18.33 25.76
CA ASP A 28 5.30 -18.22 25.88
C ASP A 28 5.80 -16.76 25.84
N LEU A 29 5.07 -15.85 25.18
CA LEU A 29 5.54 -14.47 24.95
C LEU A 29 5.84 -13.72 26.27
N GLY A 30 5.08 -13.96 27.34
CA GLY A 30 5.38 -13.34 28.65
C GLY A 30 6.71 -13.80 29.25
N ALA A 31 7.03 -15.10 29.14
CA ALA A 31 8.30 -15.64 29.59
C ALA A 31 9.45 -15.17 28.70
N VAL A 32 9.24 -15.11 27.38
CA VAL A 32 10.19 -14.55 26.42
C VAL A 32 10.48 -13.09 26.74
N SER A 33 9.46 -12.25 26.92
CA SER A 33 9.64 -10.83 27.28
C SER A 33 10.39 -10.67 28.60
N ALA A 34 10.11 -11.50 29.61
CA ALA A 34 10.83 -11.47 30.88
C ALA A 34 12.31 -11.86 30.72
N ALA A 35 12.63 -12.85 29.89
CA ALA A 35 14.00 -13.26 29.60
C ALA A 35 14.78 -12.19 28.81
N VAL A 36 14.12 -11.53 27.84
CA VAL A 36 14.74 -10.52 26.98
C VAL A 36 14.98 -9.20 27.72
N LEU A 37 13.99 -8.71 28.46
CA LEU A 37 14.06 -7.41 29.16
C LEU A 37 14.69 -7.50 30.55
N GLY A 38 14.61 -8.65 31.23
CA GLY A 38 15.05 -8.79 32.62
C GLY A 38 14.42 -7.73 33.52
N ASP A 39 15.26 -7.01 34.27
CA ASP A 39 14.84 -5.95 35.19
C ASP A 39 14.19 -4.73 34.50
N ARG A 40 14.32 -4.59 33.17
CA ARG A 40 13.61 -3.54 32.42
C ARG A 40 12.11 -3.82 32.28
N LEU A 41 11.65 -5.06 32.45
CA LEU A 41 10.23 -5.38 32.31
C LEU A 41 9.47 -4.90 33.56
N GLY A 42 8.56 -3.95 33.39
CA GLY A 42 7.66 -3.50 34.44
C GLY A 42 6.44 -4.42 34.58
N SER A 43 5.73 -4.66 33.47
CA SER A 43 4.58 -5.58 33.45
C SER A 43 4.31 -6.11 32.05
N PHE A 44 3.63 -7.26 31.98
CA PHE A 44 3.18 -7.87 30.73
C PHE A 44 1.74 -8.36 30.90
N ASP A 45 0.80 -7.74 30.17
CA ASP A 45 -0.61 -8.08 30.23
C ASP A 45 -1.09 -8.70 28.93
N LYS A 46 -1.68 -9.89 29.01
CA LYS A 46 -2.43 -10.49 27.90
C LYS A 46 -3.85 -9.94 27.86
N ARG A 47 -4.26 -9.43 26.70
CA ARG A 47 -5.61 -8.88 26.47
C ARG A 47 -6.26 -9.49 25.23
N GLN A 48 -7.56 -9.25 25.10
CA GLN A 48 -8.36 -9.79 24.01
C GLN A 48 -9.40 -8.77 23.55
N THR A 49 -9.55 -8.63 22.23
CA THR A 49 -10.57 -7.76 21.63
C THR A 49 -11.96 -8.41 21.69
N LYS A 50 -13.01 -7.63 21.37
CA LYS A 50 -14.39 -8.16 21.22
C LYS A 50 -14.48 -9.27 20.17
N GLN A 51 -13.59 -9.26 19.18
CA GLN A 51 -13.48 -10.25 18.10
C GLN A 51 -12.56 -11.43 18.48
N LYS A 52 -12.25 -11.60 19.77
CA LYS A 52 -11.40 -12.67 20.31
C LYS A 52 -9.93 -12.65 19.84
N GLN A 53 -9.48 -11.59 19.18
CA GLN A 53 -8.07 -11.44 18.81
C GLN A 53 -7.23 -11.12 20.06
N GLN A 54 -6.14 -11.83 20.25
CA GLN A 54 -5.22 -11.63 21.37
C GLN A 54 -4.21 -10.55 21.04
N TYR A 55 -3.90 -9.73 22.03
CA TYR A 55 -2.82 -8.74 21.97
C TYR A 55 -2.17 -8.62 23.34
N PHE A 56 -0.95 -8.10 23.38
CA PHE A 56 -0.14 -8.07 24.58
C PHE A 56 0.33 -6.65 24.85
N LEU A 57 0.13 -6.18 26.07
CA LEU A 57 0.62 -4.88 26.51
C LEU A 57 1.89 -5.10 27.32
N LEU A 58 3.01 -4.65 26.77
CA LEU A 58 4.30 -4.65 27.43
C LEU A 58 4.52 -3.26 28.02
N LYS A 59 4.87 -3.20 29.31
CA LYS A 59 5.32 -1.96 29.96
C LYS A 59 6.72 -2.14 30.50
N ASP A 60 7.58 -1.17 30.25
CA ASP A 60 8.89 -1.15 30.88
C ASP A 60 8.80 -0.64 32.33
N ALA A 61 9.93 -0.69 33.03
CA ALA A 61 10.05 -0.23 34.41
C ALA A 61 9.92 1.29 34.57
N GLN A 62 10.03 2.05 33.47
CA GLN A 62 9.92 3.50 33.42
C GLN A 62 8.48 3.96 33.13
N GLY A 63 7.60 3.05 32.75
CA GLY A 63 6.19 3.29 32.44
C GLY A 63 5.88 3.49 30.95
N ALA A 64 6.89 3.42 30.06
CA ALA A 64 6.64 3.37 28.62
C ALA A 64 5.96 2.04 28.28
N SER A 65 5.08 2.08 27.28
CA SER A 65 4.27 0.91 26.94
C SER A 65 4.12 0.74 25.45
N LEU A 66 4.18 -0.52 25.01
CA LEU A 66 3.92 -0.89 23.63
C LEU A 66 2.92 -2.05 23.55
N THR A 67 2.21 -2.10 22.43
CA THR A 67 1.20 -3.13 22.16
C THR A 67 1.68 -4.05 21.06
N ILE A 68 1.73 -5.36 21.34
CA ILE A 68 2.13 -6.40 20.41
C ILE A 68 0.90 -7.22 19.99
N TRP A 69 0.67 -7.30 18.68
CA TRP A 69 -0.30 -8.18 18.04
C TRP A 69 0.43 -9.34 17.40
N LEU A 70 -0.17 -10.53 17.45
CA LEU A 70 0.43 -11.72 16.87
C LEU A 70 -0.61 -12.54 16.12
N ASP A 71 -0.26 -12.96 14.90
CA ASP A 71 -1.04 -13.89 14.08
C ASP A 71 -0.07 -14.81 13.31
N ALA A 72 -0.55 -16.00 12.93
CA ALA A 72 0.21 -16.96 12.11
C ALA A 72 -0.40 -16.96 10.71
N VAL A 73 0.36 -16.55 9.70
CA VAL A 73 -0.16 -16.28 8.35
C VAL A 73 0.67 -16.96 7.26
N PRO A 74 0.12 -17.11 6.05
CA PRO A 74 0.89 -17.49 4.88
C PRO A 74 2.02 -16.49 4.60
N MET A 75 3.24 -16.99 4.39
CA MET A 75 4.42 -16.17 4.10
C MET A 75 5.27 -16.75 2.96
N GLU A 76 6.13 -15.91 2.38
CA GLU A 76 7.08 -16.29 1.34
C GLU A 76 8.00 -17.42 1.81
N SER A 77 8.38 -18.32 0.90
CA SER A 77 9.33 -19.40 1.19
C SER A 77 10.63 -18.86 1.81
N GLY A 78 10.98 -19.36 2.99
CA GLY A 78 12.17 -18.94 3.74
C GLY A 78 11.94 -17.81 4.75
N ALA A 79 10.81 -17.10 4.69
CA ALA A 79 10.44 -16.14 5.72
C ALA A 79 9.91 -16.85 6.97
N LEU A 80 10.44 -16.50 8.14
CA LEU A 80 10.00 -17.03 9.43
C LEU A 80 9.03 -16.08 10.12
N THR A 81 9.30 -14.78 10.01
CA THR A 81 8.54 -13.69 10.62
C THR A 81 8.51 -12.46 9.73
N ASN A 82 7.50 -11.62 9.95
CA ASN A 82 7.42 -10.26 9.44
C ASN A 82 6.82 -9.37 10.53
N THR A 83 7.45 -8.23 10.81
CA THR A 83 7.07 -7.34 11.89
C THR A 83 6.75 -5.95 11.37
N MET A 84 5.48 -5.59 11.44
CA MET A 84 5.00 -4.27 11.04
C MET A 84 5.05 -3.35 12.25
N THR A 85 5.69 -2.19 12.06
CA THR A 85 6.01 -1.25 13.13
C THR A 85 5.20 0.03 13.02
N ASN A 86 4.56 0.45 14.11
CA ASN A 86 3.91 1.75 14.21
C ASN A 86 4.26 2.43 15.53
N THR A 87 5.42 3.09 15.54
CA THR A 87 5.96 3.88 16.66
C THR A 87 5.16 5.15 16.94
N THR A 88 4.31 5.60 16.01
CA THR A 88 3.42 6.76 16.22
C THR A 88 2.31 6.45 17.21
N THR A 89 1.87 5.18 17.30
CA THR A 89 0.82 4.74 18.24
C THR A 89 1.24 3.56 19.12
N ASP A 90 2.55 3.27 19.17
CA ASP A 90 3.17 2.15 19.88
C ASP A 90 2.47 0.80 19.62
N GLN A 91 2.12 0.55 18.35
CA GLN A 91 1.52 -0.69 17.88
C GLN A 91 2.51 -1.48 17.03
N TYR A 92 2.61 -2.78 17.30
CA TYR A 92 3.53 -3.67 16.60
C TYR A 92 2.79 -4.96 16.25
N ILE A 93 2.87 -5.39 15.01
CA ILE A 93 2.19 -6.60 14.52
C ILE A 93 3.26 -7.59 14.09
N VAL A 94 3.35 -8.72 14.80
CA VAL A 94 4.27 -9.81 14.51
C VAL A 94 3.50 -10.92 13.81
N HIS A 95 3.78 -11.11 12.53
CA HIS A 95 3.31 -12.24 11.76
C HIS A 95 4.35 -13.35 11.78
N VAL A 96 3.95 -14.55 12.20
CA VAL A 96 4.77 -15.76 12.13
C VAL A 96 4.33 -16.60 10.94
N SER A 97 5.29 -17.22 10.26
CA SER A 97 5.02 -18.13 9.16
C SER A 97 4.21 -19.33 9.65
N ASP A 98 3.15 -19.67 8.94
CA ASP A 98 2.36 -20.89 9.21
C ASP A 98 3.12 -22.20 8.99
N ARG A 99 4.31 -22.12 8.40
CA ARG A 99 5.26 -23.23 8.23
C ARG A 99 6.32 -23.28 9.35
N LEU A 100 6.32 -22.33 10.29
CA LEU A 100 7.27 -22.31 11.40
C LEU A 100 7.00 -23.47 12.36
N PRO A 101 7.99 -24.34 12.68
CA PRO A 101 7.83 -25.35 13.72
C PRO A 101 7.61 -24.70 15.10
N VAL A 102 6.69 -25.25 15.91
CA VAL A 102 6.27 -24.64 17.18
C VAL A 102 7.45 -24.52 18.16
N GLU A 103 8.35 -25.50 18.13
CA GLU A 103 9.57 -25.56 18.95
C GLU A 103 10.52 -24.36 18.72
N ASN A 104 10.49 -23.76 17.53
CA ASN A 104 11.33 -22.61 17.19
C ASN A 104 10.66 -21.27 17.53
N LEU A 105 9.35 -21.26 17.81
CA LEU A 105 8.57 -20.05 17.99
C LEU A 105 9.13 -19.15 19.08
N SER A 106 9.43 -19.67 20.27
CA SER A 106 9.89 -18.84 21.39
C SER A 106 11.21 -18.12 21.11
N ARG A 107 12.13 -18.76 20.37
CA ARG A 107 13.39 -18.16 19.95
C ARG A 107 13.16 -17.04 18.92
N VAL A 108 12.29 -17.30 17.95
CA VAL A 108 11.88 -16.30 16.96
C VAL A 108 11.20 -15.10 17.64
N LEU A 109 10.28 -15.34 18.59
CA LEU A 109 9.65 -14.27 19.37
C LEU A 109 10.66 -13.47 20.20
N ALA A 110 11.71 -14.12 20.72
CA ALA A 110 12.78 -13.41 21.42
C ALA A 110 13.50 -12.43 20.49
N HIS A 111 13.82 -12.87 19.27
CA HIS A 111 14.39 -12.01 18.24
C HIS A 111 13.50 -10.80 17.96
N GLU A 112 12.22 -11.04 17.65
CA GLU A 112 11.27 -9.97 17.32
C GLU A 112 11.11 -8.98 18.48
N VAL A 113 10.94 -9.46 19.72
CA VAL A 113 10.84 -8.58 20.90
C VAL A 113 12.09 -7.70 21.05
N GLY A 114 13.28 -8.25 20.79
CA GLY A 114 14.53 -7.48 20.79
C GLY A 114 14.58 -6.39 19.74
N GLU A 115 14.22 -6.69 18.49
CA GLU A 115 14.18 -5.71 17.40
C GLU A 115 13.15 -4.61 17.66
N LEU A 116 11.98 -5.00 18.17
CA LEU A 116 10.86 -4.13 18.48
C LEU A 116 11.24 -3.10 19.55
N LEU A 117 11.85 -3.55 20.64
CA LEU A 117 12.29 -2.67 21.73
C LEU A 117 13.39 -1.71 21.26
N ALA A 118 14.37 -2.21 20.49
CA ALA A 118 15.42 -1.36 19.94
C ALA A 118 14.85 -0.29 18.98
N THR A 119 13.86 -0.66 18.18
CA THR A 119 13.15 0.30 17.31
C THR A 119 12.37 1.33 18.12
N HIS A 120 11.61 0.89 19.13
CA HIS A 120 10.85 1.77 20.01
C HIS A 120 11.74 2.78 20.72
N ASP A 121 12.82 2.29 21.37
CA ASP A 121 13.76 3.12 22.13
C ASP A 121 14.37 4.20 21.22
N ARG A 122 14.90 3.81 20.05
CA ARG A 122 15.50 4.79 19.11
C ARG A 122 14.49 5.77 18.53
N SER A 123 13.30 5.29 18.15
CA SER A 123 12.24 6.14 17.59
C SER A 123 11.73 7.15 18.63
N SER A 124 11.69 6.77 19.92
CA SER A 124 11.35 7.68 21.01
C SER A 124 12.34 8.85 21.15
N GLU A 125 13.60 8.63 20.79
CA GLU A 125 14.67 9.64 20.73
C GLU A 125 14.71 10.39 19.39
N GLY A 126 13.81 10.08 18.45
CA GLY A 126 13.79 10.67 17.11
C GLY A 126 14.93 10.21 16.20
N LEU A 127 15.57 9.07 16.53
CA LEU A 127 16.73 8.56 15.79
C LEU A 127 16.33 7.50 14.77
N ALA A 128 16.84 7.64 13.55
CA ALA A 128 16.73 6.61 12.51
C ALA A 128 17.37 5.28 12.93
N PRO A 129 16.93 4.14 12.36
CA PRO A 129 17.55 2.85 12.64
C PRO A 129 19.00 2.79 12.13
N VAL A 130 19.83 2.02 12.85
CA VAL A 130 21.22 1.74 12.43
C VAL A 130 21.17 0.70 11.31
N ARG A 131 21.76 1.04 10.15
CA ARG A 131 21.74 0.19 8.95
C ARG A 131 22.76 -0.94 9.00
N GLU A 132 23.93 -0.67 9.56
CA GLU A 132 25.03 -1.63 9.61
C GLU A 132 24.81 -2.60 10.77
N HIS A 133 24.91 -3.91 10.48
CA HIS A 133 24.81 -4.96 11.48
C HIS A 133 26.19 -5.22 12.08
N PHE A 134 26.38 -4.82 13.33
CA PHE A 134 27.64 -4.96 14.02
C PHE A 134 27.93 -6.41 14.41
N LEU A 135 26.88 -7.19 14.70
CA LEU A 135 26.96 -8.57 15.16
C LEU A 135 26.77 -9.56 14.03
N THR A 136 27.61 -9.46 13.00
CA THR A 136 27.71 -10.45 11.93
C THR A 136 29.16 -10.91 11.77
N GLN A 137 29.37 -12.21 11.62
CA GLN A 137 30.68 -12.77 11.33
C GLN A 137 31.25 -12.15 10.05
N GLY A 138 32.47 -11.61 10.13
CA GLY A 138 33.13 -10.95 9.00
C GLY A 138 32.72 -9.50 8.73
N ALA A 139 31.78 -8.92 9.50
CA ALA A 139 31.48 -7.49 9.40
C ALA A 139 32.72 -6.66 9.80
N GLU A 140 33.03 -5.62 9.02
CA GLU A 140 34.09 -4.68 9.35
C GLU A 140 33.75 -3.90 10.63
N ILE A 141 34.74 -3.73 11.51
CA ILE A 141 34.58 -2.89 12.70
C ILE A 141 34.99 -1.48 12.31
N GLY A 142 33.99 -0.68 11.95
CA GLY A 142 34.17 0.75 11.71
C GLY A 142 34.28 1.55 13.01
N ASP A 143 34.46 2.86 12.87
CA ASP A 143 34.58 3.80 14.00
C ASP A 143 33.27 3.97 14.80
N ARG A 144 32.13 3.53 14.24
CA ARG A 144 30.81 3.63 14.87
C ARG A 144 30.45 2.32 15.57
N HIS A 145 30.32 2.39 16.89
CA HIS A 145 29.97 1.26 17.75
C HIS A 145 28.50 1.30 18.17
N GLU A 146 27.58 1.25 17.20
CA GLU A 146 26.13 1.19 17.45
C GLU A 146 25.57 -0.17 17.02
N LEU A 147 24.61 -0.69 17.79
CA LEU A 147 23.91 -1.94 17.49
C LEU A 147 22.65 -1.63 16.66
N SER A 148 22.41 -2.40 15.61
CA SER A 148 21.16 -2.35 14.86
C SER A 148 20.00 -3.02 15.59
N SER A 149 18.76 -2.81 15.13
CA SER A 149 17.59 -3.55 15.63
C SER A 149 17.83 -5.07 15.55
N ARG A 150 18.37 -5.54 14.43
CA ARG A 150 18.76 -6.93 14.22
C ARG A 150 19.84 -7.47 15.17
N ASP A 151 20.82 -6.64 15.52
CA ASP A 151 21.80 -6.99 16.54
C ASP A 151 21.12 -7.17 17.90
N HIS A 152 20.18 -6.28 18.24
CA HIS A 152 19.36 -6.40 19.44
C HIS A 152 18.45 -7.64 19.43
N GLY A 153 17.85 -7.99 18.29
CA GLY A 153 17.12 -9.25 18.13
C GLY A 153 18.01 -10.48 18.36
N SER A 154 19.22 -10.47 17.80
CA SER A 154 20.20 -11.54 17.99
C SER A 154 20.67 -11.67 19.45
N ILE A 155 20.87 -10.54 20.15
CA ILE A 155 21.16 -10.52 21.58
C ILE A 155 19.97 -11.04 22.39
N ALA A 156 18.74 -10.72 21.99
CA ALA A 156 17.54 -11.22 22.64
C ALA A 156 17.40 -12.75 22.51
N GLU A 157 17.79 -13.34 21.38
CA GLU A 157 17.94 -14.80 21.24
C GLU A 157 18.97 -15.37 22.22
N LEU A 158 20.14 -14.73 22.37
CA LEU A 158 21.14 -15.15 23.36
C LEU A 158 20.56 -15.10 24.79
N ASN A 159 19.82 -14.04 25.12
CA ASN A 159 19.16 -13.90 26.42
C ASN A 159 18.14 -15.02 26.67
N TRP A 160 17.34 -15.35 25.67
CA TRP A 160 16.38 -16.46 25.75
C TRP A 160 17.06 -17.82 25.91
N LEU A 161 18.06 -18.13 25.07
CA LEU A 161 18.78 -19.41 25.15
C LEU A 161 19.54 -19.54 26.47
N ALA A 162 20.06 -18.43 27.00
CA ALA A 162 20.72 -18.41 28.29
C ALA A 162 19.77 -18.68 29.46
N HIS A 163 18.57 -18.10 29.39
CA HIS A 163 17.51 -18.37 30.34
C HIS A 163 17.12 -19.86 30.34
N GLN A 164 16.91 -20.43 29.15
CA GLN A 164 16.60 -21.86 28.99
C GLN A 164 17.72 -22.77 29.50
N ALA A 165 18.98 -22.48 29.17
CA ALA A 165 20.13 -23.24 29.66
C ALA A 165 20.30 -23.18 31.19
N SER A 166 19.82 -22.10 31.82
CA SER A 166 19.91 -21.86 33.27
C SER A 166 18.65 -22.28 34.03
N ALA A 167 17.58 -22.72 33.35
CA ALA A 167 16.30 -23.06 33.95
C ALA A 167 16.41 -24.36 34.78
N VAL A 168 16.58 -24.23 36.10
CA VAL A 168 16.83 -25.36 37.02
C VAL A 168 15.75 -26.45 36.95
N GLU A 169 14.51 -26.06 36.67
CA GLU A 169 13.35 -26.96 36.59
C GLU A 169 13.25 -27.69 35.24
N ALA A 170 14.00 -27.26 34.21
CA ALA A 170 13.99 -27.88 32.89
C ALA A 170 14.81 -29.19 32.85
N PRO A 171 14.40 -30.18 32.03
CA PRO A 171 15.19 -31.37 31.74
C PRO A 171 16.64 -31.05 31.38
N GLN A 172 17.56 -31.92 31.78
CA GLN A 172 19.00 -31.71 31.49
C GLN A 172 19.28 -31.67 29.98
N GLU A 173 18.53 -32.45 29.19
CA GLU A 173 18.64 -32.49 27.73
C GLU A 173 18.27 -31.15 27.10
N GLU A 174 17.13 -30.56 27.48
CA GLU A 174 16.68 -29.24 26.99
C GLU A 174 17.69 -28.13 27.35
N ARG A 175 18.22 -28.16 28.59
CA ARG A 175 19.28 -27.21 29.00
C ARG A 175 20.56 -27.36 28.19
N ALA A 176 20.98 -28.59 27.93
CA ALA A 176 22.18 -28.87 27.15
C ALA A 176 22.00 -28.47 25.67
N GLU A 177 20.80 -28.67 25.13
CA GLU A 177 20.45 -28.22 23.78
C GLU A 177 20.47 -26.69 23.69
N ALA A 178 19.82 -25.98 24.62
CA ALA A 178 19.83 -24.51 24.65
C ALA A 178 21.26 -23.95 24.77
N ARG A 179 22.11 -24.57 25.60
CA ARG A 179 23.54 -24.22 25.71
C ARG A 179 24.28 -24.45 24.39
N THR A 180 23.99 -25.53 23.68
CA THR A 180 24.58 -25.85 22.38
C THR A 180 24.17 -24.84 21.31
N GLN A 181 22.88 -24.51 21.24
CA GLN A 181 22.35 -23.52 20.32
C GLN A 181 22.94 -22.12 20.59
N LEU A 182 23.07 -21.73 21.86
CA LEU A 182 23.73 -20.48 22.26
C LEU A 182 25.18 -20.48 21.80
N SER A 183 25.93 -21.56 22.07
CA SER A 183 27.32 -21.69 21.61
C SER A 183 27.41 -21.54 20.09
N SER A 184 26.51 -22.15 19.32
CA SER A 184 26.50 -22.02 17.86
C SER A 184 26.19 -20.60 17.38
N LEU A 185 25.30 -19.87 18.06
CA LEU A 185 24.93 -18.51 17.69
C LEU A 185 26.11 -17.54 17.87
N LEU A 186 27.02 -17.78 18.82
CA LEU A 186 28.22 -16.95 19.01
C LEU A 186 29.16 -16.93 17.80
N ASP A 187 29.21 -18.01 17.00
CA ASP A 187 29.97 -18.01 15.73
C ASP A 187 29.32 -17.05 14.73
N GLN A 188 28.01 -17.15 14.55
CA GLN A 188 27.25 -16.35 13.56
C GLN A 188 27.32 -14.86 13.87
N LEU A 189 27.32 -14.51 15.16
CA LEU A 189 27.42 -13.13 15.63
C LEU A 189 28.86 -12.60 15.65
N GLY A 190 29.85 -13.40 15.25
CA GLY A 190 31.26 -13.03 15.29
C GLY A 190 31.77 -12.70 16.70
N MET A 191 31.10 -13.21 17.75
CA MET A 191 31.49 -13.03 19.15
C MET A 191 32.51 -14.07 19.63
N ARG A 192 32.89 -15.02 18.77
CA ARG A 192 33.94 -16.00 18.98
C ARG A 192 34.81 -16.09 17.72
N PRO A 193 36.15 -16.14 17.84
CA PRO A 193 37.01 -16.42 16.70
C PRO A 193 36.77 -17.84 16.17
N THR A 194 36.60 -17.93 14.86
CA THR A 194 36.37 -19.18 14.12
C THR A 194 37.62 -19.66 13.39
N ALA A 195 38.54 -18.75 13.05
CA ALA A 195 39.85 -19.07 12.52
C ALA A 195 40.65 -19.93 13.49
N ALA A 196 41.28 -20.97 12.96
CA ALA A 196 42.10 -21.88 13.74
C ALA A 196 43.27 -21.13 14.40
N MET A 197 43.63 -21.51 15.63
CA MET A 197 44.73 -20.85 16.35
C MET A 197 46.09 -20.96 15.62
N SER A 198 46.23 -21.92 14.70
CA SER A 198 47.39 -22.06 13.82
C SER A 198 47.49 -20.97 12.74
N GLU A 199 46.40 -20.28 12.43
CA GLU A 199 46.32 -19.18 11.46
C GLU A 199 46.47 -17.82 12.17
N THR A 200 47.65 -17.58 12.75
CA THR A 200 47.89 -16.53 13.75
C THR A 200 47.32 -15.15 13.39
N ALA A 201 47.55 -14.65 12.18
CA ALA A 201 47.07 -13.32 11.78
C ALA A 201 45.53 -13.23 11.66
N ALA A 202 44.89 -14.26 11.09
CA ALA A 202 43.43 -14.30 10.97
C ALA A 202 42.78 -14.50 12.35
N HIS A 203 43.36 -15.35 13.17
CA HIS A 203 42.91 -15.58 14.54
C HIS A 203 43.02 -14.34 15.43
N GLU A 204 44.13 -13.60 15.36
CA GLU A 204 44.32 -12.34 16.10
C GLU A 204 43.28 -11.29 15.70
N ALA A 205 43.07 -11.08 14.39
CA ALA A 205 42.08 -10.14 13.88
C ALA A 205 40.64 -10.51 14.29
N GLU A 206 40.26 -11.79 14.15
CA GLU A 206 38.93 -12.26 14.59
C GLU A 206 38.76 -12.17 16.13
N SER A 207 39.83 -12.37 16.89
CA SER A 207 39.79 -12.29 18.36
C SER A 207 39.58 -10.87 18.85
N GLU A 208 40.30 -9.90 18.28
CA GLU A 208 40.11 -8.47 18.56
C GLU A 208 38.68 -8.03 18.19
N ALA A 209 38.21 -8.49 17.03
CA ALA A 209 36.86 -8.19 16.58
C ALA A 209 35.78 -8.78 17.51
N ALA A 210 35.94 -10.03 17.91
CA ALA A 210 35.06 -10.71 18.85
C ALA A 210 35.05 -10.03 20.23
N GLU A 211 36.20 -9.55 20.72
CA GLU A 211 36.28 -8.82 21.99
C GLU A 211 35.49 -7.51 21.94
N THR A 212 35.65 -6.75 20.85
CA THR A 212 34.90 -5.50 20.63
C THR A 212 33.39 -5.76 20.57
N ARG A 213 32.97 -6.78 19.82
CA ARG A 213 31.54 -7.19 19.74
C ARG A 213 30.96 -7.54 21.09
N ARG A 214 31.69 -8.31 21.91
CA ARG A 214 31.26 -8.66 23.28
C ARG A 214 31.17 -7.44 24.18
N TYR A 215 32.13 -6.52 24.10
CA TYR A 215 32.13 -5.29 24.90
C TYR A 215 30.91 -4.41 24.60
N ILE A 216 30.59 -4.18 23.32
CA ILE A 216 29.42 -3.39 22.92
C ILE A 216 28.11 -4.09 23.29
N ALA A 217 28.00 -5.41 23.06
CA ALA A 217 26.80 -6.17 23.39
C ALA A 217 26.56 -6.32 24.91
N GLN A 218 27.58 -6.12 25.75
CA GLN A 218 27.54 -6.39 27.20
C GLN A 218 26.36 -5.71 27.93
N ARG A 219 25.96 -4.52 27.49
CA ARG A 219 24.87 -3.75 28.12
C ARG A 219 23.48 -4.33 27.85
N ALA A 220 23.31 -5.05 26.75
CA ALA A 220 22.04 -5.65 26.36
C ALA A 220 21.92 -7.13 26.75
N LEU A 221 23.03 -7.77 27.18
CA LEU A 221 23.03 -9.16 27.65
C LEU A 221 22.48 -9.29 29.07
N SER A 222 21.61 -10.27 29.28
CA SER A 222 21.12 -10.66 30.61
C SER A 222 22.26 -11.16 31.50
N SER A 223 22.03 -11.29 32.81
CA SER A 223 23.04 -11.86 33.73
C SER A 223 23.44 -13.27 33.33
N ASP A 224 22.48 -14.08 32.89
CA ASP A 224 22.69 -15.47 32.53
C ASP A 224 23.42 -15.57 31.20
N ALA A 225 23.06 -14.72 30.23
CA ALA A 225 23.74 -14.65 28.94
C ALA A 225 25.19 -14.22 29.10
N ARG A 226 25.49 -13.20 29.93
CA ARG A 226 26.87 -12.80 30.24
C ARG A 226 27.71 -13.97 30.76
N ARG A 227 27.21 -14.71 31.75
CA ARG A 227 27.92 -15.88 32.30
C ARG A 227 28.19 -16.96 31.26
N LEU A 228 27.23 -17.21 30.36
CA LEU A 228 27.36 -18.24 29.32
C LEU A 228 28.26 -17.80 28.16
N VAL A 229 28.17 -16.54 27.74
CA VAL A 229 29.07 -15.93 26.76
C VAL A 229 30.51 -16.00 27.27
N ASP A 230 30.76 -15.60 28.52
CA ASP A 230 32.09 -15.69 29.15
C ASP A 230 32.63 -17.13 29.19
N ALA A 231 31.76 -18.13 29.26
CA ALA A 231 32.16 -19.54 29.28
C ALA A 231 32.33 -20.17 27.88
N LEU A 232 31.67 -19.65 26.85
CA LEU A 232 31.53 -20.28 25.53
C LEU A 232 32.15 -19.50 24.36
N ALA A 233 32.48 -18.22 24.56
CA ALA A 233 33.05 -17.34 23.53
C ALA A 233 34.57 -17.50 23.36
N HIS A 234 35.07 -18.73 23.56
CA HIS A 234 36.47 -19.09 23.38
C HIS A 234 36.65 -19.97 22.14
N PRO A 235 37.83 -19.97 21.49
CA PRO A 235 38.15 -20.87 20.38
C PRO A 235 37.77 -22.32 20.73
N ILE A 236 37.38 -23.11 19.73
CA ILE A 236 36.86 -24.48 19.95
C ILE A 236 37.86 -25.36 20.72
N GLU A 237 39.16 -25.10 20.56
CA GLU A 237 40.27 -25.78 21.24
C GLU A 237 40.32 -25.50 22.75
N ASN A 238 39.73 -24.40 23.20
CA ASN A 238 39.70 -23.96 24.60
C ASN A 238 38.35 -24.25 25.29
N LEU A 239 37.38 -24.82 24.57
CA LEU A 239 36.10 -25.23 25.13
C LEU A 239 36.21 -26.57 25.88
N SER A 240 35.24 -26.85 26.75
CA SER A 240 35.14 -28.17 27.37
C SER A 240 34.94 -29.26 26.29
N PRO A 241 35.38 -30.51 26.49
CA PRO A 241 35.23 -31.56 25.47
C PRO A 241 33.77 -31.77 25.02
N ALA A 242 32.81 -31.60 25.94
CA ALA A 242 31.39 -31.70 25.64
C ALA A 242 30.91 -30.53 24.76
N ASP A 243 31.25 -29.28 25.14
CA ASP A 243 30.87 -28.08 24.38
C ASP A 243 31.55 -28.05 23.00
N ALA A 244 32.82 -28.45 22.91
CA ALA A 244 33.56 -28.55 21.65
C ALA A 244 32.94 -29.57 20.69
N THR A 245 32.56 -30.75 21.20
CA THR A 245 31.91 -31.79 20.39
C THR A 245 30.55 -31.33 19.87
N ALA A 246 29.74 -30.71 20.75
CA ALA A 246 28.43 -30.19 20.39
C ALA A 246 28.53 -29.05 19.36
N LEU A 247 29.50 -28.14 19.54
CA LEU A 247 29.76 -27.07 18.59
C LEU A 247 30.22 -27.61 17.23
N GLN A 248 31.15 -28.57 17.20
CA GLN A 248 31.60 -29.19 15.95
C GLN A 248 30.42 -29.84 15.21
N ALA A 249 29.55 -30.56 15.92
CA ALA A 249 28.35 -31.14 15.33
C ALA A 249 27.40 -30.07 14.75
N SER A 250 27.29 -28.91 15.40
CA SER A 250 26.51 -27.77 14.88
C SER A 250 27.15 -27.18 13.62
N ARG A 251 28.47 -26.96 13.60
CA ARG A 251 29.21 -26.49 12.42
C ARG A 251 29.06 -27.46 11.24
N ASP A 252 29.18 -28.76 11.49
CA ASP A 252 28.99 -29.80 10.47
C ASP A 252 27.53 -29.86 9.97
N ALA A 253 26.55 -29.54 10.82
CA ALA A 253 25.16 -29.43 10.41
C ALA A 253 24.91 -28.17 9.57
N ALA A 254 25.49 -27.02 9.96
CA ALA A 254 25.40 -25.77 9.22
C ALA A 254 26.03 -25.89 7.83
N LEU A 255 27.23 -26.47 7.72
CA LEU A 255 27.89 -26.73 6.43
C LEU A 255 27.08 -27.66 5.52
N ARG A 256 26.37 -28.64 6.09
CA ARG A 256 25.45 -29.50 5.31
C ARG A 256 24.23 -28.73 4.82
N ALA A 257 23.66 -27.86 5.66
CA ALA A 257 22.54 -27.01 5.27
C ALA A 257 22.95 -26.00 4.20
N GLU A 258 24.10 -25.35 4.34
CA GLU A 258 24.65 -24.41 3.36
C GLU A 258 24.84 -25.05 1.99
N ARG A 259 25.43 -26.26 1.93
CA ARG A 259 25.58 -27.02 0.68
C ARG A 259 24.25 -27.42 0.03
N GLN A 260 23.19 -27.61 0.83
CA GLN A 260 21.85 -27.88 0.32
C GLN A 260 21.18 -26.61 -0.23
N VAL A 261 21.42 -25.46 0.40
CA VAL A 261 20.93 -24.16 -0.05
C VAL A 261 21.67 -23.67 -1.30
N GLU A 262 22.99 -23.85 -1.39
CA GLU A 262 23.79 -23.53 -2.59
C GLU A 262 23.40 -24.37 -3.81
N ALA A 263 22.93 -25.60 -3.61
CA ALA A 263 22.40 -26.44 -4.68
C ALA A 263 21.02 -25.98 -5.19
N PHE A 264 20.33 -25.11 -4.44
CA PHE A 264 18.96 -24.67 -4.70
C PHE A 264 18.85 -23.21 -5.17
N ILE A 265 19.77 -22.33 -4.73
CA ILE A 265 19.73 -20.90 -5.07
C ILE A 265 20.65 -20.59 -6.25
N GLY A 266 20.05 -20.46 -7.43
CA GLY A 266 20.66 -19.70 -8.52
C GLY A 266 20.78 -18.23 -8.11
N ARG A 267 21.96 -17.81 -7.65
CA ARG A 267 22.22 -16.41 -7.30
C ARG A 267 22.07 -15.52 -8.53
N ARG A 268 21.16 -14.54 -8.46
CA ARG A 268 21.12 -13.41 -9.37
C ARG A 268 21.35 -12.16 -8.52
N GLU A 269 22.57 -11.64 -8.57
CA GLU A 269 22.84 -10.27 -8.12
C GLU A 269 22.20 -9.32 -9.12
N ILE A 270 21.26 -8.49 -8.65
CA ILE A 270 20.75 -7.35 -9.42
C ILE A 270 21.43 -6.12 -8.84
N THR A 271 22.50 -5.68 -9.47
CA THR A 271 23.14 -4.39 -9.24
C THR A 271 22.51 -3.36 -10.18
N MET A 272 21.43 -2.74 -9.72
CA MET A 272 20.92 -1.49 -10.28
C MET A 272 21.17 -0.37 -9.26
N PRO A 273 21.44 0.89 -9.67
CA PRO A 273 21.49 2.01 -8.75
C PRO A 273 20.15 2.15 -8.02
N MET A 274 20.21 2.25 -6.70
CA MET A 274 19.04 2.28 -5.81
C MET A 274 18.24 3.58 -6.02
N PRO A 275 16.91 3.53 -6.21
CA PRO A 275 16.11 4.74 -6.26
C PRO A 275 16.21 5.54 -4.94
N GLY A 276 16.17 6.87 -5.00
CA GLY A 276 16.35 7.77 -3.85
C GLY A 276 17.80 8.11 -3.53
N TYR A 277 18.75 7.57 -4.29
CA TYR A 277 20.18 7.83 -4.13
C TYR A 277 20.74 8.67 -5.27
N ASP A 278 21.80 9.42 -4.98
CA ASP A 278 22.60 10.12 -5.96
C ASP A 278 23.50 9.15 -6.75
N GLN A 279 24.24 9.69 -7.72
CA GLN A 279 25.19 8.92 -8.55
C GLN A 279 26.33 8.25 -7.77
N ASN A 280 26.54 8.62 -6.51
CA ASN A 280 27.54 8.02 -5.61
C ASN A 280 26.93 6.96 -4.68
N GLY A 281 25.63 6.68 -4.80
CA GLY A 281 24.93 5.77 -3.90
C GLY A 281 24.68 6.37 -2.51
N LEU A 282 24.63 7.70 -2.38
CA LEU A 282 24.24 8.39 -1.15
C LEU A 282 22.79 8.89 -1.23
N PRO A 283 21.99 8.78 -0.16
CA PRO A 283 20.62 9.29 -0.18
C PRO A 283 20.58 10.80 -0.46
N LEU A 284 19.57 11.26 -1.20
CA LEU A 284 19.38 12.67 -1.48
C LEU A 284 19.10 13.48 -0.20
N PRO A 285 19.74 14.65 -0.01
CA PRO A 285 19.42 15.56 1.09
C PRO A 285 17.95 16.05 1.02
N ARG A 286 17.33 16.23 2.18
CA ARG A 286 15.88 16.56 2.28
C ARG A 286 15.52 17.87 1.62
N ASP A 287 16.36 18.88 1.78
CA ASP A 287 16.25 20.21 1.15
C ASP A 287 16.42 20.17 -0.37
N GLN A 288 16.90 19.04 -0.92
CA GLN A 288 17.07 18.83 -2.36
C GLN A 288 15.97 17.96 -2.97
N LEU A 289 15.04 17.41 -2.19
CA LEU A 289 14.01 16.50 -2.71
C LEU A 289 13.07 17.19 -3.70
N GLU A 290 12.59 18.39 -3.40
CA GLU A 290 11.72 19.15 -4.30
C GLU A 290 12.39 19.47 -5.65
N PRO A 291 13.58 20.12 -5.70
CA PRO A 291 14.25 20.37 -6.98
C PRO A 291 14.76 19.08 -7.65
N ALA A 292 14.96 17.97 -6.91
CA ALA A 292 15.23 16.67 -7.51
C ALA A 292 14.00 16.08 -8.19
N ALA A 293 12.81 16.19 -7.58
CA ALA A 293 11.57 15.72 -8.16
C ALA A 293 11.27 16.42 -9.49
N GLU A 294 11.46 17.75 -9.57
CA GLU A 294 11.31 18.51 -10.81
C GLU A 294 12.27 18.00 -11.92
N ARG A 295 13.55 17.82 -11.59
CA ARG A 295 14.56 17.32 -12.55
C ARG A 295 14.26 15.89 -13.03
N TRP A 296 13.79 15.02 -12.15
CA TRP A 296 13.41 13.66 -12.52
C TRP A 296 12.13 13.63 -13.38
N ALA A 297 11.17 14.52 -13.11
CA ALA A 297 9.99 14.68 -13.96
C ALA A 297 10.36 15.16 -15.38
N GLU A 298 11.26 16.14 -15.49
CA GLU A 298 11.82 16.60 -16.77
C GLU A 298 12.56 15.46 -17.50
N TYR A 299 13.38 14.69 -16.79
CA TYR A 299 14.08 13.55 -17.36
C TYR A 299 13.10 12.47 -17.86
N ARG A 300 12.06 12.16 -17.10
CA ARG A 300 10.98 11.25 -17.51
C ARG A 300 10.27 11.75 -18.77
N ALA A 301 10.00 13.05 -18.88
CA ALA A 301 9.44 13.65 -20.09
C ALA A 301 10.36 13.47 -21.31
N GLN A 302 11.68 13.67 -21.16
CA GLN A 302 12.65 13.45 -22.24
C GLN A 302 12.71 11.99 -22.71
N VAL A 303 12.67 11.03 -21.77
CA VAL A 303 12.60 9.60 -22.11
C VAL A 303 11.29 9.32 -22.86
N SER A 304 10.17 9.87 -22.40
CA SER A 304 8.87 9.73 -23.05
C SER A 304 8.87 10.25 -24.49
N GLU A 305 9.40 11.44 -24.74
CA GLU A 305 9.50 12.01 -26.09
C GLU A 305 10.31 11.11 -27.03
N ARG A 306 11.44 10.56 -26.55
CA ARG A 306 12.28 9.64 -27.33
C ARG A 306 11.55 8.33 -27.66
N THR A 307 10.84 7.76 -26.69
CA THR A 307 10.05 6.54 -26.88
C THR A 307 8.92 6.79 -27.89
N VAL A 308 8.20 7.91 -27.78
CA VAL A 308 7.16 8.32 -28.74
C VAL A 308 7.73 8.45 -30.15
N GLN A 309 8.82 9.20 -30.34
CA GLN A 309 9.47 9.35 -31.65
C GLN A 309 9.88 8.00 -32.27
N THR A 310 10.33 7.06 -31.43
CA THR A 310 10.70 5.70 -31.87
C THR A 310 9.49 4.91 -32.36
N LEU A 311 8.37 4.97 -31.62
CA LEU A 311 7.13 4.29 -32.00
C LEU A 311 6.50 4.91 -33.26
N GLU A 312 6.50 6.24 -33.36
CA GLU A 312 6.04 6.96 -34.55
C GLU A 312 6.87 6.61 -35.79
N GLY A 313 8.21 6.52 -35.64
CA GLY A 313 9.10 6.11 -36.73
C GLY A 313 8.82 4.69 -37.23
N GLN A 314 8.54 3.75 -36.33
CA GLN A 314 8.14 2.37 -36.69
C GLN A 314 6.80 2.35 -37.44
N LEU A 315 5.80 3.06 -36.92
CA LEU A 315 4.48 3.17 -37.54
C LEU A 315 4.56 3.84 -38.93
N ALA A 316 5.32 4.93 -39.06
CA ALA A 316 5.54 5.59 -40.35
C ALA A 316 6.26 4.68 -41.36
N GLY A 317 7.13 3.78 -40.87
CA GLY A 317 7.79 2.74 -41.65
C GLY A 317 6.90 1.54 -42.02
N GLY A 318 5.61 1.55 -41.63
CA GLY A 318 4.69 0.45 -41.90
C GLY A 318 4.84 -0.75 -40.95
N GLN A 319 5.55 -0.59 -39.83
CA GLN A 319 5.79 -1.63 -38.84
C GLN A 319 4.95 -1.39 -37.60
N LEU A 320 4.10 -2.35 -37.23
CA LEU A 320 3.36 -2.31 -35.97
C LEU A 320 4.31 -2.73 -34.82
N PRO A 321 4.62 -1.85 -33.85
CA PRO A 321 5.49 -2.18 -32.73
C PRO A 321 4.88 -3.33 -31.90
N LEU A 322 5.67 -4.36 -31.60
CA LEU A 322 5.31 -5.44 -30.67
C LEU A 322 6.04 -5.21 -29.34
N ARG A 323 5.32 -5.08 -28.23
CA ARG A 323 5.89 -4.80 -26.90
C ARG A 323 5.11 -5.50 -25.81
N LYS A 324 5.79 -5.90 -24.72
CA LYS A 324 5.12 -6.10 -23.42
C LYS A 324 4.57 -4.74 -22.97
N VAL A 325 3.31 -4.67 -22.58
CA VAL A 325 2.64 -3.40 -22.23
C VAL A 325 2.26 -3.40 -20.76
N VAL A 326 2.62 -2.31 -20.06
CA VAL A 326 2.19 -2.02 -18.69
C VAL A 326 1.47 -0.68 -18.69
N ILE A 327 0.27 -0.62 -18.12
CA ILE A 327 -0.57 0.58 -18.10
C ILE A 327 -0.78 1.03 -16.64
N GLY A 328 -0.33 2.24 -16.31
CA GLY A 328 -0.36 2.80 -14.96
C GLY A 328 0.96 2.62 -14.20
N GLY A 329 1.10 3.34 -13.08
CA GLY A 329 2.34 3.40 -12.29
C GLY A 329 2.09 3.53 -10.79
N GLY A 330 2.77 4.47 -10.15
CA GLY A 330 2.79 4.63 -8.69
C GLY A 330 3.67 3.59 -7.98
N ALA A 331 3.26 3.15 -6.79
CA ALA A 331 3.93 2.08 -6.04
C ALA A 331 4.09 0.76 -6.82
N SER A 332 3.29 0.55 -7.87
CA SER A 332 3.40 -0.64 -8.72
C SER A 332 4.68 -0.67 -9.56
N LEU A 333 5.33 0.48 -9.77
CA LEU A 333 6.61 0.60 -10.49
C LEU A 333 7.74 -0.19 -9.84
N THR A 334 7.60 -0.54 -8.56
CA THR A 334 8.48 -1.49 -7.86
C THR A 334 8.69 -2.80 -8.62
N GLY A 335 7.62 -3.31 -9.26
CA GLY A 335 7.65 -4.53 -10.05
C GLY A 335 7.86 -4.31 -11.55
N ARG A 336 8.25 -3.11 -11.98
CA ARG A 336 8.41 -2.76 -13.40
C ARG A 336 9.40 -3.70 -14.10
N ASP A 337 8.99 -4.25 -15.23
CA ASP A 337 9.91 -4.87 -16.21
C ASP A 337 10.54 -3.77 -17.07
N PRO A 338 11.87 -3.53 -17.01
CA PRO A 338 12.53 -2.51 -17.83
C PRO A 338 12.43 -2.74 -19.35
N GLU A 339 12.11 -3.98 -19.77
CA GLU A 339 11.89 -4.30 -21.19
C GLU A 339 10.46 -4.01 -21.66
N ALA A 340 9.53 -3.73 -20.74
CA ALA A 340 8.15 -3.41 -21.08
C ALA A 340 7.97 -1.93 -21.42
N LEU A 341 7.04 -1.65 -22.34
CA LEU A 341 6.54 -0.31 -22.59
C LEU A 341 5.60 0.09 -21.45
N LEU A 342 6.03 1.04 -20.62
CA LEU A 342 5.16 1.68 -19.63
C LEU A 342 4.36 2.80 -20.28
N VAL A 343 3.04 2.80 -20.08
CA VAL A 343 2.18 3.93 -20.38
C VAL A 343 1.57 4.43 -19.08
N ASP A 344 1.99 5.61 -18.64
CA ASP A 344 1.62 6.14 -17.33
C ASP A 344 1.61 7.67 -17.33
N GLY A 345 0.53 8.26 -16.82
CA GLY A 345 0.49 9.68 -16.53
C GLY A 345 1.23 9.94 -15.22
N ALA A 346 2.27 10.76 -15.22
CA ALA A 346 3.06 11.05 -14.01
C ALA A 346 2.16 11.47 -12.84
N GLY A 347 2.51 11.04 -11.62
CA GLY A 347 1.84 11.48 -10.39
C GLY A 347 0.40 11.00 -10.21
N ARG A 348 -0.04 10.01 -10.99
CA ARG A 348 -1.41 9.46 -10.97
C ARG A 348 -1.69 8.47 -9.83
N TRP A 349 -0.71 8.23 -8.95
CA TRP A 349 -1.04 7.54 -7.70
C TRP A 349 -1.98 8.42 -6.86
N HIS A 350 -2.83 7.80 -6.06
CA HIS A 350 -3.65 8.48 -5.04
C HIS A 350 -2.73 8.96 -3.91
N LEU A 351 -1.84 9.89 -4.26
CA LEU A 351 -1.00 10.60 -3.33
C LEU A 351 -1.90 11.65 -2.69
N ASP A 352 -2.03 11.55 -1.37
CA ASP A 352 -2.27 12.69 -0.50
C ASP A 352 -1.31 13.82 -0.91
N PRO A 353 -1.74 14.85 -1.65
CA PRO A 353 -0.89 15.96 -2.06
C PRO A 353 -0.68 16.95 -0.90
N GLY A 354 -0.87 16.49 0.34
CA GLY A 354 -0.43 17.17 1.55
C GLY A 354 1.10 17.03 1.74
N ASP A 355 1.57 17.19 2.97
CA ASP A 355 3.00 17.25 3.28
C ASP A 355 3.77 15.93 3.00
N GLY A 356 3.08 14.83 2.67
CA GLY A 356 3.66 13.52 2.40
C GLY A 356 2.63 12.39 2.37
N ILE A 357 3.08 11.13 2.26
CA ILE A 357 2.19 9.97 2.46
C ILE A 357 1.65 9.95 3.90
N VAL A 358 0.53 9.26 4.15
CA VAL A 358 -0.16 9.33 5.47
C VAL A 358 0.53 8.53 6.58
N GLN A 359 1.44 7.64 6.19
CA GLN A 359 2.27 6.80 7.03
C GLN A 359 3.57 7.51 7.43
N SER A 360 4.11 7.15 8.59
CA SER A 360 5.48 7.52 8.97
C SER A 360 6.54 6.69 8.25
N ALA A 361 7.79 7.14 8.30
CA ALA A 361 8.92 6.34 7.81
C ALA A 361 9.07 5.00 8.53
N ASP A 362 8.72 4.92 9.83
CA ASP A 362 8.68 3.65 10.56
C ASP A 362 7.58 2.70 10.08
N GLN A 363 6.41 3.22 9.72
CA GLN A 363 5.29 2.43 9.18
C GLN A 363 5.59 1.86 7.79
N ASP A 364 6.40 2.57 7.01
CA ASP A 364 6.78 2.20 5.65
C ASP A 364 8.27 1.79 5.53
N ARG A 365 8.88 1.36 6.63
CA ARG A 365 10.30 0.97 6.69
C ARG A 365 10.69 -0.12 5.68
N ASP A 366 9.76 -1.00 5.34
CA ASP A 366 9.96 -2.12 4.42
C ASP A 366 10.14 -1.68 2.96
N LEU A 367 9.90 -0.40 2.64
CA LEU A 367 10.22 0.15 1.32
C LEU A 367 11.70 -0.06 0.96
N ALA A 368 12.60 -0.10 1.95
CA ALA A 368 14.01 -0.43 1.74
C ALA A 368 14.21 -1.85 1.17
N GLN A 369 13.44 -2.81 1.66
CA GLN A 369 13.50 -4.20 1.18
C GLN A 369 12.85 -4.37 -0.20
N TRP A 370 11.72 -3.71 -0.44
CA TRP A 370 10.90 -3.97 -1.63
C TRP A 370 11.21 -3.05 -2.81
N MET A 371 11.42 -1.77 -2.55
CA MET A 371 11.73 -0.74 -3.57
C MET A 371 13.21 -0.41 -3.67
N GLY A 372 14.01 -0.79 -2.66
CA GLY A 372 15.39 -0.35 -2.56
C GLY A 372 15.52 1.14 -2.23
N VAL A 373 14.52 1.73 -1.56
CA VAL A 373 14.52 3.15 -1.15
C VAL A 373 14.57 3.24 0.37
N ASP A 374 15.37 4.16 0.91
CA ASP A 374 15.36 4.38 2.36
C ASP A 374 14.37 5.49 2.76
N PRO A 375 13.26 5.17 3.45
CA PRO A 375 12.28 6.16 3.88
C PRO A 375 12.82 7.15 4.94
N TYR A 376 13.79 6.73 5.76
CA TYR A 376 14.42 7.57 6.78
C TYR A 376 15.32 8.65 6.19
N SER A 377 15.77 8.49 4.95
CA SER A 377 16.51 9.56 4.27
C SER A 377 15.64 10.81 4.03
N ALA A 378 14.33 10.62 3.89
CA ALA A 378 13.38 11.68 3.58
C ALA A 378 12.83 12.43 4.82
N VAL A 379 13.11 11.98 6.05
CA VAL A 379 12.47 12.51 7.28
C VAL A 379 13.44 12.77 8.43
N GLU A 380 13.27 13.86 9.17
CA GLU A 380 14.06 14.19 10.36
C GLU A 380 13.85 13.25 11.53
N ASP A 381 12.59 12.91 11.78
CA ASP A 381 12.15 12.01 12.82
C ASP A 381 11.48 10.81 12.13
N PRO A 382 11.80 9.56 12.52
CA PRO A 382 11.21 8.36 11.91
C PRO A 382 9.68 8.27 12.04
N ARG A 383 9.08 9.04 12.95
CA ARG A 383 7.61 9.14 13.14
C ARG A 383 6.95 10.14 12.21
N HIS A 384 7.72 10.92 11.45
CA HIS A 384 7.17 11.88 10.48
C HIS A 384 6.80 11.22 9.15
N ARG A 385 5.88 11.85 8.44
CA ARG A 385 5.41 11.46 7.10
C ARG A 385 6.54 11.54 6.08
N ILE A 386 6.60 10.59 5.16
CA ILE A 386 7.55 10.63 4.04
C ILE A 386 7.09 11.69 3.04
N SER A 387 7.98 12.63 2.70
CA SER A 387 7.70 13.72 1.76
C SER A 387 7.20 13.21 0.41
N ILE A 388 6.20 13.89 -0.13
CA ILE A 388 5.66 13.63 -1.48
C ILE A 388 6.74 13.76 -2.57
N HIS A 389 7.72 14.64 -2.37
CA HIS A 389 8.81 14.83 -3.32
C HIS A 389 9.76 13.62 -3.36
N ALA A 390 9.99 12.95 -2.23
CA ALA A 390 10.77 11.70 -2.22
C ALA A 390 10.06 10.61 -3.03
N VAL A 391 8.74 10.46 -2.84
CA VAL A 391 7.94 9.50 -3.60
C VAL A 391 8.00 9.77 -5.10
N ARG A 392 7.84 11.03 -5.52
CA ARG A 392 7.95 11.43 -6.94
C ARG A 392 9.33 11.07 -7.53
N VAL A 393 10.41 11.35 -6.81
CA VAL A 393 11.76 10.96 -7.23
C VAL A 393 11.85 9.44 -7.43
N TRP A 394 11.36 8.64 -6.48
CA TRP A 394 11.41 7.18 -6.56
C TRP A 394 10.59 6.65 -7.74
N GLU A 395 9.38 7.15 -7.94
CA GLU A 395 8.51 6.76 -9.05
C GLU A 395 9.13 7.11 -10.40
N ASP A 396 9.65 8.33 -10.57
CA ASP A 396 10.24 8.75 -11.84
C ASP A 396 11.55 8.01 -12.14
N GLN A 397 12.35 7.70 -11.12
CA GLN A 397 13.54 6.86 -11.26
C GLN A 397 13.19 5.43 -11.69
N LEU A 398 12.18 4.81 -11.07
CA LEU A 398 11.71 3.49 -11.47
C LEU A 398 11.11 3.53 -12.88
N ALA A 399 10.28 4.53 -13.19
CA ALA A 399 9.65 4.69 -14.50
C ALA A 399 10.67 4.87 -15.64
N THR A 400 11.82 5.49 -15.37
CA THR A 400 12.85 5.77 -16.39
C THR A 400 13.89 4.66 -16.57
N GLN A 401 13.75 3.53 -15.87
CA GLN A 401 14.60 2.34 -16.09
C GLN A 401 14.43 1.69 -17.48
N GLY A 402 13.39 2.06 -18.24
CA GLY A 402 13.10 1.53 -19.57
C GLY A 402 12.22 2.48 -20.39
N ASP A 403 11.60 1.97 -21.46
CA ASP A 403 10.68 2.75 -22.29
C ASP A 403 9.45 3.21 -21.49
N VAL A 404 9.13 4.50 -21.55
CA VAL A 404 7.94 5.09 -20.90
C VAL A 404 7.25 6.04 -21.87
N VAL A 405 5.92 6.14 -21.78
CA VAL A 405 5.12 7.16 -22.46
C VAL A 405 4.24 7.85 -21.44
N ASN A 406 4.36 9.18 -21.37
CA ASN A 406 3.51 10.04 -20.56
C ASN A 406 2.13 10.10 -21.20
N GLY A 407 1.22 9.25 -20.74
CA GLY A 407 0.01 8.98 -21.49
C GLY A 407 -0.99 8.08 -20.78
N HIS A 408 -2.12 7.88 -21.45
CA HIS A 408 -3.08 6.84 -21.13
C HIS A 408 -3.14 5.81 -22.24
N ALA A 409 -3.47 4.58 -21.88
CA ALA A 409 -3.68 3.51 -22.85
C ALA A 409 -5.03 2.83 -22.65
N ARG A 410 -5.59 2.36 -23.76
CA ARG A 410 -6.79 1.51 -23.80
C ARG A 410 -6.47 0.26 -24.61
N LEU A 411 -6.90 -0.91 -24.12
CA LEU A 411 -6.76 -2.16 -24.86
C LEU A 411 -7.93 -2.34 -25.82
N ARG A 412 -7.65 -2.91 -27.00
CA ARG A 412 -8.60 -3.10 -28.11
C ARG A 412 -8.28 -4.36 -28.89
N LEU A 413 -9.27 -4.87 -29.63
CA LEU A 413 -9.07 -5.94 -30.60
C LEU A 413 -8.69 -5.34 -31.96
N GLY A 414 -7.54 -5.76 -32.48
CA GLY A 414 -7.17 -5.53 -33.86
C GLY A 414 -8.09 -6.27 -34.84
N ARG A 415 -7.95 -5.96 -36.13
CA ARG A 415 -8.78 -6.59 -37.17
C ARG A 415 -8.58 -8.10 -37.27
N ASP A 416 -7.36 -8.56 -37.04
CA ASP A 416 -7.05 -9.99 -37.08
C ASP A 416 -7.32 -10.66 -35.74
N GLY A 417 -7.93 -9.98 -34.76
CA GLY A 417 -8.19 -10.50 -33.42
C GLY A 417 -6.91 -10.62 -32.59
N GLU A 418 -5.92 -9.78 -32.84
CA GLU A 418 -4.77 -9.54 -31.97
C GLU A 418 -5.10 -8.49 -30.90
N LEU A 419 -4.40 -8.51 -29.77
CA LEU A 419 -4.59 -7.52 -28.71
C LEU A 419 -3.69 -6.29 -28.98
N LEU A 420 -4.30 -5.12 -29.06
CA LEU A 420 -3.61 -3.85 -29.32
C LEU A 420 -3.79 -2.89 -28.13
N ALA A 421 -2.76 -2.09 -27.87
CA ALA A 421 -2.81 -0.92 -27.01
C ALA A 421 -2.94 0.35 -27.85
N GLU A 422 -4.03 1.09 -27.65
CA GLU A 422 -4.25 2.45 -28.14
C GLU A 422 -3.66 3.43 -27.11
N VAL A 423 -2.47 3.96 -27.39
CA VAL A 423 -1.74 4.86 -26.49
C VAL A 423 -1.99 6.32 -26.89
N ARG A 424 -2.43 7.14 -25.95
CA ARG A 424 -2.62 8.59 -26.12
C ARG A 424 -1.68 9.33 -25.19
N THR A 425 -0.78 10.10 -25.78
CA THR A 425 0.13 10.99 -25.04
C THR A 425 -0.65 12.12 -24.38
N LEU A 426 -0.13 12.66 -23.28
CA LEU A 426 -0.65 13.88 -22.66
C LEU A 426 0.11 15.10 -23.21
N GLY A 427 -0.63 16.15 -23.57
CA GLY A 427 -0.06 17.45 -23.89
C GLY A 427 0.32 18.25 -22.64
N GLU A 428 0.93 19.41 -22.83
CA GLU A 428 1.26 20.35 -21.72
C GLU A 428 0.01 20.79 -20.94
N ASP A 429 -1.16 20.81 -21.57
CA ASP A 429 -2.44 21.11 -20.93
C ASP A 429 -3.06 19.91 -20.19
N GLY A 430 -2.32 18.79 -20.09
CA GLY A 430 -2.76 17.56 -19.45
C GLY A 430 -3.83 16.79 -20.22
N LYS A 431 -4.15 17.17 -21.47
CA LYS A 431 -5.18 16.48 -22.27
C LYS A 431 -4.58 15.41 -23.16
N GLU A 432 -5.36 14.36 -23.40
CA GLU A 432 -5.00 13.30 -24.34
C GLU A 432 -4.90 13.83 -25.77
N SER A 433 -3.82 13.46 -26.45
CA SER A 433 -3.64 13.68 -27.89
C SER A 433 -4.79 13.06 -28.69
N ALA A 434 -5.22 13.77 -29.74
CA ALA A 434 -6.22 13.28 -30.67
C ALA A 434 -5.72 12.09 -31.50
N THR A 435 -4.40 12.01 -31.74
CA THR A 435 -3.76 10.98 -32.55
C THR A 435 -3.14 9.90 -31.65
N PRO A 436 -3.68 8.66 -31.65
CA PRO A 436 -3.12 7.58 -30.85
C PRO A 436 -1.91 6.91 -31.53
N LEU A 437 -1.00 6.39 -30.71
CA LEU A 437 0.01 5.42 -31.11
C LEU A 437 -0.56 4.02 -30.92
N TRP A 438 -0.28 3.12 -31.86
CA TRP A 438 -0.75 1.73 -31.81
C TRP A 438 0.41 0.79 -31.55
N VAL A 439 0.24 -0.09 -30.56
CA VAL A 439 1.24 -1.09 -30.17
C VAL A 439 0.55 -2.44 -30.04
N ALA A 440 1.10 -3.48 -30.66
CA ALA A 440 0.66 -4.86 -30.44
C ALA A 440 1.20 -5.37 -29.10
N CYS A 441 0.34 -6.03 -28.31
CA CYS A 441 0.72 -6.58 -27.02
C CYS A 441 1.47 -7.91 -27.20
N ASP A 442 2.68 -7.98 -26.64
CA ASP A 442 3.46 -9.21 -26.50
C ASP A 442 3.16 -9.86 -25.14
N GLY A 443 2.53 -11.03 -25.17
CA GLY A 443 2.11 -11.73 -23.96
C GLY A 443 0.91 -11.10 -23.25
N THR A 444 0.90 -11.18 -21.91
CA THR A 444 -0.19 -10.69 -21.05
C THR A 444 0.14 -9.28 -20.55
N PRO A 445 -0.56 -8.23 -21.00
CA PRO A 445 -0.35 -6.88 -20.48
C PRO A 445 -0.77 -6.78 -19.00
N SER A 446 -0.15 -5.84 -18.27
CA SER A 446 -0.45 -5.55 -16.86
C SER A 446 -1.11 -4.18 -16.72
N ILE A 447 -2.05 -4.06 -15.78
CA ILE A 447 -2.77 -2.81 -15.50
C ILE A 447 -2.68 -2.47 -14.02
N ALA A 448 -2.11 -1.31 -13.72
CA ALA A 448 -1.89 -0.77 -12.38
C ALA A 448 -2.36 0.69 -12.28
N THR A 449 -3.60 0.98 -12.71
CA THR A 449 -4.09 2.38 -12.85
C THR A 449 -4.50 3.06 -11.54
N GLY A 450 -4.16 2.50 -10.38
CA GLY A 450 -4.57 3.01 -9.05
C GLY A 450 -6.01 2.64 -8.65
N LEU A 451 -6.50 3.24 -7.56
CA LEU A 451 -7.90 3.08 -7.11
C LEU A 451 -8.90 3.56 -8.17
N THR A 452 -10.05 2.91 -8.17
CA THR A 452 -11.20 3.21 -9.04
C THR A 452 -11.92 4.51 -8.64
N PRO A 453 -12.80 5.10 -9.46
CA PRO A 453 -13.43 6.38 -9.14
C PRO A 453 -14.33 6.37 -7.89
N GLU A 454 -14.41 7.50 -7.18
CA GLU A 454 -15.34 7.73 -6.06
C GLU A 454 -16.83 7.65 -6.45
N LEU A 455 -17.66 7.24 -5.48
CA LEU A 455 -19.12 7.11 -5.61
C LEU A 455 -19.82 8.47 -5.73
N VAL A 456 -20.86 8.49 -6.55
CA VAL A 456 -21.81 9.62 -6.60
C VAL A 456 -22.69 9.63 -5.34
N PRO A 457 -22.89 10.79 -4.67
CA PRO A 457 -23.77 10.91 -3.52
C PRO A 457 -25.21 10.46 -3.79
N GLY A 458 -25.79 9.70 -2.86
CA GLY A 458 -27.16 9.18 -2.96
C GLY A 458 -27.30 7.82 -3.64
N THR A 459 -26.23 7.29 -4.25
CA THR A 459 -26.23 5.94 -4.85
C THR A 459 -26.52 4.84 -3.80
N PRO A 460 -27.31 3.80 -4.14
CA PRO A 460 -27.63 2.71 -3.20
C PRO A 460 -26.43 1.81 -2.84
N ARG A 461 -26.15 1.69 -1.53
CA ARG A 461 -25.01 0.91 -0.96
C ARG A 461 -25.39 -0.22 0.00
N GLY A 462 -26.70 -0.39 0.26
CA GLY A 462 -27.22 -1.39 1.20
C GLY A 462 -27.46 -2.73 0.53
N ASP A 463 -28.56 -3.38 0.88
CA ASP A 463 -28.98 -4.62 0.22
C ASP A 463 -29.16 -4.42 -1.28
N PHE A 464 -28.61 -5.35 -2.07
CA PHE A 464 -28.61 -5.34 -3.53
C PHE A 464 -28.10 -4.02 -4.13
N PRO A 465 -26.85 -3.62 -3.82
CA PRO A 465 -26.33 -2.30 -4.17
C PRO A 465 -26.21 -2.10 -5.68
N VAL A 466 -26.37 -0.85 -6.13
CA VAL A 466 -26.11 -0.41 -7.51
C VAL A 466 -25.38 0.92 -7.42
N GLU A 467 -24.09 0.89 -7.70
CA GLU A 467 -23.15 1.91 -7.23
C GLU A 467 -22.70 2.88 -8.33
N SER A 468 -23.04 2.60 -9.59
CA SER A 468 -22.69 3.46 -10.71
C SER A 468 -23.80 3.53 -11.76
N ARG A 469 -23.75 4.58 -12.58
CA ARG A 469 -24.61 4.74 -13.75
C ARG A 469 -24.46 3.56 -14.71
N SER A 470 -23.23 3.20 -15.05
CA SER A 470 -22.95 2.13 -16.01
C SER A 470 -23.41 0.76 -15.49
N GLU A 471 -23.28 0.48 -14.19
CA GLU A 471 -23.87 -0.73 -13.58
C GLU A 471 -25.40 -0.72 -13.70
N ALA A 472 -26.06 0.40 -13.40
CA ALA A 472 -27.51 0.53 -13.54
C ALA A 472 -27.98 0.31 -14.99
N VAL A 473 -27.32 0.95 -15.96
CA VAL A 473 -27.66 0.79 -17.38
C VAL A 473 -27.43 -0.64 -17.86
N ARG A 474 -26.35 -1.29 -17.42
CA ARG A 474 -26.08 -2.69 -17.74
C ARG A 474 -27.17 -3.61 -17.20
N LEU A 475 -27.51 -3.51 -15.92
CA LEU A 475 -28.55 -4.35 -15.28
C LEU A 475 -29.93 -4.14 -15.92
N ILE A 476 -30.28 -2.89 -16.26
CA ILE A 476 -31.50 -2.59 -17.02
C ILE A 476 -31.43 -3.22 -18.41
N SER A 477 -30.30 -3.12 -19.11
CA SER A 477 -30.11 -3.69 -20.45
C SER A 477 -30.19 -5.22 -20.46
N ASP A 478 -29.67 -5.88 -19.42
CA ASP A 478 -29.77 -7.33 -19.23
C ASP A 478 -31.23 -7.73 -19.03
N ARG A 479 -31.98 -7.02 -18.19
CA ARG A 479 -33.42 -7.25 -18.01
C ARG A 479 -34.21 -6.98 -19.30
N LEU A 480 -33.88 -5.93 -20.05
CA LEU A 480 -34.53 -5.66 -21.34
C LEU A 480 -34.27 -6.77 -22.36
N ARG A 481 -33.12 -7.43 -22.33
CA ARG A 481 -32.82 -8.60 -23.17
C ARG A 481 -33.73 -9.78 -22.81
N GLU A 482 -33.97 -10.02 -21.53
CA GLU A 482 -34.92 -11.05 -21.08
C GLU A 482 -36.35 -10.73 -21.53
N LEU A 483 -36.78 -9.48 -21.37
CA LEU A 483 -38.11 -9.02 -21.77
C LEU A 483 -38.29 -9.05 -23.31
N GLU A 484 -37.23 -8.75 -24.06
CA GLU A 484 -37.17 -8.93 -25.52
C GLU A 484 -37.41 -10.41 -25.88
N GLY A 485 -36.74 -11.34 -25.19
CA GLY A 485 -36.95 -12.78 -25.33
C GLY A 485 -38.37 -13.23 -24.95
N GLN A 486 -39.06 -12.50 -24.08
CA GLN A 486 -40.46 -12.71 -23.69
C GLN A 486 -41.47 -12.03 -24.63
N GLY A 487 -41.00 -11.30 -25.66
CA GLY A 487 -41.86 -10.63 -26.63
C GLY A 487 -42.46 -9.31 -26.16
N ILE A 488 -41.90 -8.66 -25.14
CA ILE A 488 -42.35 -7.34 -24.68
C ILE A 488 -41.98 -6.28 -25.72
N ALA A 489 -43.00 -5.57 -26.22
CA ALA A 489 -42.83 -4.54 -27.25
C ALA A 489 -41.92 -3.40 -26.78
N GLY A 490 -40.99 -2.98 -27.64
CA GLY A 490 -40.05 -1.88 -27.40
C GLY A 490 -38.84 -2.23 -26.51
N ALA A 491 -38.76 -3.44 -25.95
CA ALA A 491 -37.64 -3.84 -25.08
C ALA A 491 -36.29 -3.87 -25.84
N GLY A 492 -36.26 -4.45 -27.04
CA GLY A 492 -35.06 -4.49 -27.89
C GLY A 492 -34.63 -3.10 -28.37
N GLU A 493 -35.58 -2.23 -28.73
CA GLU A 493 -35.31 -0.85 -29.14
C GLU A 493 -34.70 -0.02 -28.00
N MET A 494 -35.29 -0.12 -26.80
CA MET A 494 -34.76 0.55 -25.61
C MET A 494 -33.37 0.03 -25.25
N ARG A 495 -33.13 -1.29 -25.33
CA ARG A 495 -31.81 -1.89 -25.08
C ARG A 495 -30.75 -1.36 -26.06
N ALA A 496 -31.08 -1.31 -27.35
CA ALA A 496 -30.19 -0.76 -28.38
C ALA A 496 -29.92 0.73 -28.15
N TRP A 497 -30.94 1.50 -27.76
CA TRP A 497 -30.80 2.91 -27.43
C TRP A 497 -29.89 3.14 -26.21
N LEU A 498 -30.09 2.41 -25.12
CA LEU A 498 -29.25 2.50 -23.91
C LEU A 498 -27.78 2.18 -24.21
N THR A 499 -27.54 1.16 -25.03
CA THR A 499 -26.20 0.79 -25.48
C THR A 499 -25.54 1.93 -26.25
N GLN A 500 -26.27 2.56 -27.16
CA GLN A 500 -25.78 3.73 -27.90
C GLN A 500 -25.57 4.95 -26.99
N ALA A 501 -26.47 5.17 -26.01
CA ALA A 501 -26.42 6.26 -25.07
C ALA A 501 -25.15 6.20 -24.20
N GLU A 502 -24.82 5.02 -23.65
CA GLU A 502 -23.56 4.82 -22.91
C GLU A 502 -22.35 5.12 -23.80
N ARG A 503 -22.32 4.62 -25.04
CA ARG A 503 -21.20 4.85 -25.99
C ARG A 503 -21.02 6.31 -26.37
N SER A 504 -22.12 7.04 -26.52
CA SER A 504 -22.08 8.48 -26.84
C SER A 504 -21.81 9.36 -25.62
N GLY A 505 -21.72 8.78 -24.42
CA GLY A 505 -21.56 9.54 -23.18
C GLY A 505 -22.80 10.36 -22.82
N ALA A 506 -24.00 9.88 -23.13
CA ALA A 506 -25.25 10.54 -22.75
C ALA A 506 -25.32 10.72 -21.23
N ASP A 507 -25.87 11.85 -20.77
CA ASP A 507 -26.00 12.13 -19.34
C ASP A 507 -27.10 11.27 -18.68
N ALA A 508 -27.05 11.13 -17.36
CA ALA A 508 -27.99 10.28 -16.61
C ALA A 508 -29.44 10.79 -16.73
N GLY A 509 -29.64 12.10 -16.87
CA GLY A 509 -30.96 12.70 -17.07
C GLY A 509 -31.60 12.29 -18.40
N THR A 510 -30.82 12.22 -19.47
CA THR A 510 -31.26 11.75 -20.80
C THR A 510 -31.64 10.29 -20.74
N VAL A 511 -30.81 9.45 -20.12
CA VAL A 511 -31.07 8.02 -19.91
C VAL A 511 -32.35 7.80 -19.12
N LEU A 512 -32.48 8.47 -17.97
CA LEU A 512 -33.66 8.36 -17.11
C LEU A 512 -34.92 8.90 -17.80
N GLY A 513 -34.80 9.97 -18.58
CA GLY A 513 -35.87 10.55 -19.37
C GLY A 513 -36.42 9.58 -20.42
N ALA A 514 -35.55 8.88 -21.14
CA ALA A 514 -35.95 7.86 -22.11
C ALA A 514 -36.71 6.69 -21.44
N LEU A 515 -36.19 6.19 -20.32
CA LEU A 515 -36.84 5.13 -19.54
C LEU A 515 -38.21 5.58 -19.00
N ASN A 516 -38.30 6.81 -18.48
CA ASN A 516 -39.56 7.38 -17.96
C ASN A 516 -40.59 7.68 -19.06
N SER A 517 -40.14 7.90 -20.31
CA SER A 517 -41.03 8.11 -21.46
C SER A 517 -41.75 6.85 -21.90
N SER A 518 -41.39 5.68 -21.35
CA SER A 518 -42.03 4.39 -21.62
C SER A 518 -42.56 3.72 -20.33
N PRO A 519 -43.67 4.20 -19.74
CA PRO A 519 -44.19 3.67 -18.46
C PRO A 519 -44.45 2.17 -18.47
N ALA A 520 -44.99 1.63 -19.57
CA ALA A 520 -45.26 0.20 -19.70
C ALA A 520 -43.98 -0.67 -19.66
N LEU A 521 -42.88 -0.19 -20.26
CA LEU A 521 -41.58 -0.87 -20.17
C LEU A 521 -40.99 -0.73 -18.77
N LYS A 522 -41.15 0.43 -18.14
CA LYS A 522 -40.69 0.66 -16.77
C LYS A 522 -41.38 -0.28 -15.76
N ASP A 523 -42.70 -0.46 -15.89
CA ASP A 523 -43.45 -1.42 -15.07
C ASP A 523 -43.01 -2.87 -15.37
N ALA A 524 -42.75 -3.20 -16.64
CA ALA A 524 -42.28 -4.53 -17.04
C ALA A 524 -40.86 -4.85 -16.50
N LEU A 525 -40.00 -3.84 -16.31
CA LEU A 525 -38.65 -4.03 -15.75
C LEU A 525 -38.70 -4.59 -14.33
N THR A 526 -39.68 -4.20 -13.51
CA THR A 526 -39.84 -4.68 -12.14
C THR A 526 -40.81 -5.86 -12.02
N ALA A 527 -41.74 -6.02 -12.97
CA ALA A 527 -42.76 -7.06 -12.92
C ALA A 527 -42.16 -8.49 -12.96
N GLY A 528 -42.73 -9.37 -12.14
CA GLY A 528 -42.39 -10.80 -12.12
C GLY A 528 -41.02 -11.14 -11.52
N LEU A 529 -40.34 -10.16 -10.92
CA LEU A 529 -39.10 -10.36 -10.18
C LEU A 529 -39.39 -10.82 -8.74
N GLY A 530 -38.44 -11.54 -8.14
CA GLY A 530 -38.45 -11.78 -6.70
C GLY A 530 -38.09 -10.49 -5.93
N THR A 531 -38.37 -10.44 -4.63
CA THR A 531 -38.16 -9.23 -3.80
C THR A 531 -36.74 -8.67 -3.90
N ALA A 532 -35.73 -9.54 -3.99
CA ALA A 532 -34.33 -9.16 -4.16
C ALA A 532 -34.07 -8.42 -5.49
N ASP A 533 -34.46 -9.04 -6.60
CA ASP A 533 -34.24 -8.51 -7.94
C ASP A 533 -35.11 -7.26 -8.21
N GLU A 534 -36.32 -7.21 -7.67
CA GLU A 534 -37.18 -6.03 -7.71
C GLU A 534 -36.52 -4.85 -6.97
N THR A 535 -35.97 -5.10 -5.78
CA THR A 535 -35.23 -4.08 -5.01
C THR A 535 -34.00 -3.60 -5.77
N ARG A 536 -33.23 -4.53 -6.37
CA ARG A 536 -32.08 -4.19 -7.23
C ARG A 536 -32.48 -3.33 -8.42
N MET A 537 -33.57 -3.68 -9.11
CA MET A 537 -34.07 -2.91 -10.24
C MET A 537 -34.52 -1.51 -9.81
N GLY A 538 -35.19 -1.40 -8.65
CA GLY A 538 -35.47 -0.11 -8.02
C GLY A 538 -34.21 0.72 -7.75
N ASN A 539 -33.18 0.07 -7.20
CA ASN A 539 -31.88 0.70 -6.95
C ASN A 539 -31.20 1.20 -8.25
N CYS A 540 -31.43 0.57 -9.40
CA CYS A 540 -30.94 1.07 -10.69
C CYS A 540 -31.52 2.45 -11.02
N PHE A 541 -32.83 2.66 -10.82
CA PHE A 541 -33.46 3.97 -11.03
C PHE A 541 -32.97 5.00 -10.01
N THR A 542 -32.77 4.61 -8.75
CA THR A 542 -32.20 5.50 -7.71
C THR A 542 -30.77 5.92 -8.04
N ALA A 543 -29.95 5.01 -8.58
CA ALA A 543 -28.59 5.34 -9.02
C ALA A 543 -28.62 6.37 -10.17
N LEU A 544 -29.47 6.16 -11.19
CA LEU A 544 -29.64 7.10 -12.31
C LEU A 544 -30.13 8.49 -11.84
N ASP A 545 -31.14 8.55 -10.96
CA ASP A 545 -31.64 9.82 -10.39
C ASP A 545 -30.57 10.55 -9.58
N SER A 546 -29.78 9.82 -8.78
CA SER A 546 -28.69 10.39 -7.99
C SER A 546 -27.56 10.93 -8.90
N THR A 547 -27.19 10.19 -9.95
CA THR A 547 -26.24 10.66 -10.96
C THR A 547 -26.74 11.89 -11.72
N GLN A 548 -28.03 11.95 -12.06
CA GLN A 548 -28.61 13.14 -12.68
C GLN A 548 -28.48 14.37 -11.77
N LYS A 549 -28.80 14.24 -10.48
CA LYS A 549 -28.66 15.33 -9.50
C LYS A 549 -27.21 15.80 -9.36
N TRP A 550 -26.28 14.85 -9.33
CA TRP A 550 -24.85 15.13 -9.32
C TRP A 550 -24.38 15.90 -10.55
N GLU A 551 -24.71 15.42 -11.75
CA GLU A 551 -24.39 16.09 -13.02
C GLU A 551 -25.03 17.49 -13.12
N ALA A 552 -26.23 17.67 -12.58
CA ALA A 552 -26.89 18.98 -12.49
C ALA A 552 -26.17 19.92 -11.52
N ALA A 553 -25.76 19.43 -10.35
CA ALA A 553 -25.00 20.20 -9.37
C ALA A 553 -23.66 20.67 -9.93
N ARG A 554 -22.92 19.78 -10.63
CA ARG A 554 -21.66 20.12 -11.30
C ARG A 554 -21.83 21.21 -12.36
N ARG A 555 -22.91 21.15 -13.15
CA ARG A 555 -23.20 22.18 -14.16
C ARG A 555 -23.62 23.52 -13.55
N ALA A 556 -24.32 23.50 -12.41
CA ALA A 556 -24.82 24.71 -11.76
C ALA A 556 -23.74 25.50 -11.00
N ALA A 557 -22.64 24.84 -10.65
CA ALA A 557 -21.52 25.40 -9.91
C ALA A 557 -20.21 24.70 -10.30
N GLU A 558 -19.71 25.02 -11.50
CA GLU A 558 -18.49 24.44 -12.07
C GLU A 558 -17.29 24.65 -11.13
N GLY A 559 -16.47 23.61 -10.94
CA GLY A 559 -15.30 23.64 -10.06
C GLY A 559 -15.60 23.57 -8.56
N ARG A 560 -16.88 23.58 -8.12
CA ARG A 560 -17.25 23.53 -6.69
C ARG A 560 -17.97 22.24 -6.26
N ALA A 561 -18.33 21.36 -7.18
CA ALA A 561 -18.80 20.00 -6.90
C ALA A 561 -17.83 18.98 -7.50
N LEU A 562 -17.10 18.27 -6.63
CA LEU A 562 -15.92 17.47 -6.99
C LEU A 562 -16.03 16.03 -6.50
N LEU A 563 -15.57 15.08 -7.31
CA LEU A 563 -15.19 13.77 -6.81
C LEU A 563 -13.89 13.88 -6.01
N GLY A 564 -13.71 13.03 -5.01
CA GLY A 564 -12.51 13.06 -4.17
C GLY A 564 -11.20 12.88 -4.94
N ASP A 565 -11.24 12.14 -6.04
CA ASP A 565 -10.08 11.95 -6.92
C ASP A 565 -9.63 13.25 -7.59
N GLU A 566 -10.56 14.14 -7.90
CA GLU A 566 -10.25 15.44 -8.51
C GLU A 566 -9.50 16.34 -7.52
N VAL A 567 -9.78 16.20 -6.22
CA VAL A 567 -9.09 16.92 -5.14
C VAL A 567 -7.71 16.33 -4.91
N ALA A 568 -7.60 15.00 -4.82
CA ALA A 568 -6.33 14.30 -4.62
C ALA A 568 -5.33 14.53 -5.78
N GLU A 569 -5.83 14.65 -7.01
CA GLU A 569 -5.01 14.97 -8.19
C GLU A 569 -4.76 16.48 -8.36
N SER A 570 -5.13 17.31 -7.38
CA SER A 570 -5.02 18.78 -7.41
C SER A 570 -5.62 19.44 -8.66
N ARG A 571 -6.70 18.87 -9.20
CA ARG A 571 -7.42 19.38 -10.39
C ARG A 571 -8.57 20.32 -10.04
N PHE A 572 -8.39 21.15 -9.01
CA PHE A 572 -9.41 22.07 -8.52
C PHE A 572 -8.81 23.35 -7.93
N ASP A 573 -9.63 24.39 -7.74
CA ASP A 573 -9.25 25.61 -7.02
C ASP A 573 -9.76 25.56 -5.57
N PRO A 574 -8.88 25.45 -4.56
CA PRO A 574 -9.27 25.41 -3.15
C PRO A 574 -9.86 26.74 -2.65
N HIS A 575 -9.65 27.85 -3.36
CA HIS A 575 -10.20 29.18 -3.03
C HIS A 575 -11.60 29.41 -3.62
N ALA A 576 -12.10 28.49 -4.43
CA ALA A 576 -13.43 28.60 -5.06
C ALA A 576 -14.59 28.57 -4.04
N ALA A 577 -14.33 28.12 -2.81
CA ALA A 577 -15.31 28.07 -1.72
C ALA A 577 -14.63 28.30 -0.37
N LYS A 578 -15.38 28.88 0.58
CA LYS A 578 -14.94 29.04 1.98
C LYS A 578 -15.47 27.91 2.84
N GLU A 579 -16.74 27.58 2.69
CA GLU A 579 -17.36 26.44 3.37
C GLU A 579 -17.39 25.22 2.45
N TRP A 580 -16.71 24.15 2.85
CA TRP A 580 -16.66 22.89 2.14
C TRP A 580 -17.35 21.78 2.94
N ILE A 581 -18.22 21.04 2.26
CA ILE A 581 -18.71 19.76 2.77
C ILE A 581 -17.95 18.64 2.05
N VAL A 582 -17.33 17.76 2.82
CA VAL A 582 -16.75 16.51 2.31
C VAL A 582 -17.60 15.37 2.82
N VAL A 583 -18.23 14.60 1.91
CA VAL A 583 -19.08 13.48 2.30
C VAL A 583 -18.31 12.16 2.26
N GLY A 584 -18.47 11.35 3.30
CA GLY A 584 -17.66 10.18 3.56
C GLY A 584 -16.63 10.42 4.65
N SER A 585 -16.20 9.34 5.31
CA SER A 585 -15.35 9.40 6.51
C SER A 585 -14.10 8.54 6.40
N GLY A 586 -13.75 8.08 5.19
CA GLY A 586 -12.57 7.27 4.92
C GLY A 586 -11.30 8.09 4.74
N GLY A 587 -10.18 7.42 4.45
CA GLY A 587 -8.87 8.08 4.24
C GLY A 587 -8.92 9.17 3.19
N THR A 588 -9.56 8.91 2.03
CA THR A 588 -9.72 9.92 0.97
C THR A 588 -10.48 11.17 1.43
N ALA A 589 -11.45 11.05 2.34
CA ALA A 589 -12.18 12.22 2.83
C ALA A 589 -11.29 13.10 3.73
N VAL A 590 -10.47 12.46 4.56
CA VAL A 590 -9.50 13.11 5.44
C VAL A 590 -8.39 13.78 4.62
N ALA A 591 -7.85 13.06 3.64
CA ALA A 591 -6.93 13.58 2.64
C ALA A 591 -7.46 14.86 1.99
N ASN A 592 -8.65 14.80 1.40
CA ASN A 592 -9.28 15.93 0.72
C ASN A 592 -9.50 17.13 1.63
N ALA A 593 -9.90 16.90 2.87
CA ALA A 593 -10.02 17.96 3.86
C ALA A 593 -8.68 18.62 4.17
N GLU A 594 -7.61 17.83 4.38
CA GLU A 594 -6.27 18.35 4.62
C GLU A 594 -5.80 19.24 3.46
N ILE A 595 -5.94 18.77 2.21
CA ILE A 595 -5.56 19.53 1.00
C ILE A 595 -6.24 20.89 0.96
N ILE A 596 -7.56 20.92 1.14
CA ILE A 596 -8.36 22.16 1.15
C ILE A 596 -7.89 23.09 2.27
N LEU A 597 -7.68 22.56 3.48
CA LEU A 597 -7.30 23.35 4.66
C LEU A 597 -5.87 23.90 4.58
N ILE A 598 -4.95 23.18 3.95
CA ILE A 598 -3.56 23.63 3.71
C ILE A 598 -3.54 24.71 2.63
N GLN A 599 -4.19 24.46 1.50
CA GLN A 599 -4.08 25.35 0.34
C GLN A 599 -4.95 26.61 0.45
N ASN A 600 -6.02 26.59 1.25
CA ASN A 600 -6.86 27.75 1.54
C ASN A 600 -6.94 28.01 3.06
N PRO A 601 -6.18 28.97 3.61
CA PRO A 601 -6.17 29.31 5.03
C PRO A 601 -7.49 29.78 5.62
N ASP A 602 -8.43 30.24 4.79
CA ASP A 602 -9.76 30.72 5.20
C ASP A 602 -10.84 29.63 5.09
N ALA A 603 -10.50 28.46 4.55
CA ALA A 603 -11.46 27.37 4.36
C ALA A 603 -11.88 26.72 5.68
N HIS A 604 -13.17 26.39 5.75
CA HIS A 604 -13.80 25.55 6.77
C HIS A 604 -14.31 24.28 6.11
N VAL A 605 -14.00 23.13 6.71
CA VAL A 605 -14.36 21.82 6.18
C VAL A 605 -15.24 21.07 7.18
N THR A 606 -16.40 20.61 6.73
CA THR A 606 -17.25 19.69 7.46
C THR A 606 -17.25 18.33 6.79
N ILE A 607 -16.70 17.32 7.47
CA ILE A 607 -16.72 15.93 7.04
C ILE A 607 -18.01 15.28 7.58
N ILE A 608 -18.87 14.80 6.67
CA ILE A 608 -20.15 14.15 7.00
C ILE A 608 -20.14 12.72 6.50
N GLY A 609 -20.22 11.73 7.39
CA GLY A 609 -20.20 10.33 6.99
C GLY A 609 -20.37 9.36 8.16
N SER A 610 -20.07 8.09 7.92
CA SER A 610 -20.01 7.11 9.00
C SER A 610 -18.92 7.45 10.03
N LYS A 611 -18.83 6.65 11.09
CA LYS A 611 -17.67 6.71 11.98
C LYS A 611 -16.37 6.50 11.18
N PRO A 612 -15.33 7.33 11.36
CA PRO A 612 -14.03 7.12 10.72
C PRO A 612 -13.48 5.70 10.94
N PRO A 613 -12.92 5.03 9.92
CA PRO A 613 -12.30 3.73 10.08
C PRO A 613 -11.22 3.72 11.17
N PRO A 614 -11.09 2.64 11.97
CA PRO A 614 -10.11 2.58 13.05
C PRO A 614 -8.67 2.85 12.59
N ALA A 615 -8.29 2.40 11.39
CA ALA A 615 -6.95 2.58 10.83
C ALA A 615 -6.51 4.05 10.76
N LEU A 616 -7.43 5.00 10.57
CA LEU A 616 -7.08 6.43 10.50
C LEU A 616 -6.46 6.93 11.81
N LYS A 617 -6.89 6.38 12.96
CA LYS A 617 -6.32 6.76 14.27
C LYS A 617 -4.86 6.31 14.44
N HIS A 618 -4.41 5.37 13.63
CA HIS A 618 -3.07 4.82 13.64
C HIS A 618 -2.18 5.41 12.54
N GLN A 619 -2.71 6.32 11.73
CA GLN A 619 -1.94 7.10 10.75
C GLN A 619 -1.41 8.37 11.38
N VAL A 620 -0.38 8.98 10.76
CA VAL A 620 0.17 10.25 11.23
C VAL A 620 -0.78 11.41 10.89
N GLN A 621 -1.39 11.37 9.71
CA GLN A 621 -2.21 12.45 9.16
C GLN A 621 -3.42 12.79 10.02
N PHE A 622 -4.28 11.82 10.32
CA PHE A 622 -5.59 12.08 10.90
C PHE A 622 -5.51 12.71 12.32
N PRO A 623 -4.72 12.17 13.28
CA PRO A 623 -4.55 12.81 14.59
C PRO A 623 -3.93 14.21 14.49
N ALA A 624 -2.95 14.41 13.60
CA ALA A 624 -2.32 15.72 13.39
C ALA A 624 -3.31 16.75 12.84
N MET A 625 -4.18 16.34 11.92
CA MET A 625 -5.24 17.18 11.36
C MET A 625 -6.30 17.52 12.42
N GLU A 626 -6.73 16.56 13.24
CA GLU A 626 -7.65 16.83 14.38
C GLU A 626 -7.03 17.83 15.36
N GLN A 627 -5.75 17.65 15.70
CA GLN A 627 -5.04 18.57 16.60
C GLN A 627 -4.92 19.98 16.01
N ARG A 628 -4.58 20.10 14.72
CA ARG A 628 -4.30 21.38 14.06
C ARG A 628 -5.56 22.17 13.71
N TYR A 629 -6.65 21.49 13.32
CA TYR A 629 -7.84 22.15 12.78
C TYR A 629 -9.15 21.86 13.54
N GLY A 630 -9.16 20.87 14.44
CA GLY A 630 -10.37 20.38 15.12
C GLY A 630 -10.74 21.06 16.44
N HIS A 631 -9.85 21.88 17.04
CA HIS A 631 -10.06 22.52 18.34
C HIS A 631 -10.19 24.04 18.25
N ALA A 632 -10.99 24.63 19.15
CA ALA A 632 -11.29 26.07 19.18
C ALA A 632 -10.53 26.86 20.28
N GLU A 633 -9.51 26.28 20.93
CA GLU A 633 -8.78 26.99 21.99
C GLU A 633 -7.67 27.88 21.39
N GLY A 634 -7.96 29.17 21.25
CA GLY A 634 -7.01 30.19 20.79
C GLY A 634 -6.95 30.40 19.27
N GLY A 635 -7.79 29.70 18.50
CA GLY A 635 -7.94 29.82 17.04
C GLY A 635 -9.34 29.43 16.56
N GLU A 636 -9.63 29.65 15.28
CA GLU A 636 -10.91 29.30 14.64
C GLU A 636 -10.97 27.80 14.33
N LYS A 637 -12.08 27.13 14.69
CA LYS A 637 -12.29 25.71 14.42
C LYS A 637 -12.63 25.52 12.94
N ARG A 638 -11.65 25.06 12.16
CA ARG A 638 -11.77 24.93 10.69
C ARG A 638 -12.15 23.52 10.22
N LEU A 639 -12.10 22.52 11.09
CA LEU A 639 -12.50 21.14 10.77
C LEU A 639 -13.59 20.64 11.72
N THR A 640 -14.68 20.10 11.16
CA THR A 640 -15.78 19.48 11.93
C THR A 640 -16.15 18.11 11.37
N PHE A 641 -16.41 17.15 12.26
CA PHE A 641 -16.91 15.82 11.91
C PHE A 641 -18.36 15.64 12.33
N VAL A 642 -19.18 15.05 11.46
CA VAL A 642 -20.58 14.69 11.73
C VAL A 642 -20.80 13.23 11.37
N GLU A 643 -21.09 12.41 12.38
CA GLU A 643 -21.47 11.01 12.16
C GLU A 643 -22.93 10.91 11.66
N ALA A 644 -23.11 10.69 10.36
CA ALA A 644 -24.42 10.67 9.73
C ALA A 644 -24.48 9.78 8.47
N ARG A 645 -25.71 9.41 8.10
CA ARG A 645 -26.02 8.87 6.77
C ARG A 645 -26.43 10.02 5.85
N VAL A 646 -25.73 10.14 4.72
CA VAL A 646 -25.90 11.23 3.75
C VAL A 646 -26.88 10.83 2.65
N GLY A 647 -27.72 11.77 2.21
CA GLY A 647 -28.59 11.63 1.04
C GLY A 647 -27.93 12.07 -0.28
N ALA A 648 -28.75 12.33 -1.31
CA ALA A 648 -28.28 12.90 -2.56
C ALA A 648 -27.94 14.39 -2.41
N ILE A 649 -27.02 14.89 -3.23
CA ILE A 649 -26.72 16.32 -3.30
C ILE A 649 -27.90 17.10 -3.89
N GLU A 650 -28.16 18.28 -3.35
CA GLU A 650 -29.12 19.25 -3.87
C GLU A 650 -28.47 20.63 -4.02
N THR A 651 -29.02 21.47 -4.90
CA THR A 651 -28.59 22.86 -5.07
C THR A 651 -29.73 23.82 -4.71
N TYR A 652 -29.37 24.99 -4.19
CA TYR A 652 -30.30 26.10 -3.96
C TYR A 652 -29.62 27.43 -4.29
N GLN A 653 -30.42 28.48 -4.48
CA GLN A 653 -29.93 29.84 -4.65
C GLN A 653 -29.95 30.54 -3.29
N ASP A 654 -28.83 31.13 -2.87
CA ASP A 654 -28.78 31.91 -1.64
C ASP A 654 -29.43 33.30 -1.80
N GLU A 655 -29.36 34.13 -0.75
CA GLU A 655 -29.96 35.47 -0.75
C GLU A 655 -29.30 36.41 -1.78
N GLN A 656 -28.08 36.09 -2.20
CA GLN A 656 -27.29 36.82 -3.20
C GLN A 656 -27.53 36.30 -4.62
N GLY A 657 -28.28 35.20 -4.78
CA GLY A 657 -28.52 34.55 -6.07
C GLY A 657 -27.34 33.70 -6.55
N GLU A 658 -26.46 33.26 -5.64
CA GLU A 658 -25.40 32.31 -5.94
C GLU A 658 -25.86 30.88 -5.69
N THR A 659 -25.50 29.97 -6.59
CA THR A 659 -25.74 28.54 -6.41
C THR A 659 -24.90 28.02 -5.24
N ARG A 660 -25.57 27.48 -4.22
CA ARG A 660 -24.99 26.77 -3.07
C ARG A 660 -25.43 25.31 -3.04
N PHE A 661 -24.70 24.50 -2.28
CA PHE A 661 -25.04 23.10 -2.07
C PHE A 661 -25.76 22.91 -0.75
N GLN A 662 -26.71 21.98 -0.75
CA GLN A 662 -27.28 21.46 0.47
C GLN A 662 -27.34 19.94 0.40
N VAL A 663 -27.12 19.29 1.54
CA VAL A 663 -27.17 17.83 1.63
C VAL A 663 -28.00 17.41 2.84
N PRO A 664 -29.09 16.66 2.64
CA PRO A 664 -29.83 16.08 3.74
C PRO A 664 -28.99 14.95 4.36
N TYR A 665 -28.98 14.89 5.69
CA TYR A 665 -28.34 13.82 6.42
C TYR A 665 -29.19 13.39 7.62
N VAL A 666 -29.04 12.12 8.01
CA VAL A 666 -29.63 11.55 9.22
C VAL A 666 -28.52 11.33 10.22
N GLU A 667 -28.53 12.09 11.32
CA GLU A 667 -27.51 12.00 12.35
C GLU A 667 -27.62 10.67 13.11
N LYS A 668 -26.48 10.01 13.29
CA LYS A 668 -26.43 8.69 13.93
C LYS A 668 -26.58 8.85 15.44
N GLY A 669 -27.52 8.11 16.03
CA GLY A 669 -27.80 8.13 17.48
C GLY A 669 -29.00 8.98 17.89
N THR A 670 -29.35 10.01 17.10
CA THR A 670 -30.57 10.82 17.31
C THR A 670 -31.66 10.49 16.28
N GLU A 671 -31.28 9.94 15.12
CA GLU A 671 -32.15 9.75 13.95
C GLU A 671 -32.80 11.06 13.44
N GLU A 672 -32.30 12.21 13.88
CA GLU A 672 -32.77 13.51 13.43
C GLU A 672 -32.34 13.76 11.99
N ARG A 673 -33.30 14.23 11.17
CA ARG A 673 -33.05 14.70 9.82
C ARG A 673 -32.59 16.15 9.87
N ARG A 674 -31.41 16.42 9.33
CA ARG A 674 -30.82 17.75 9.22
C ARG A 674 -30.33 18.00 7.81
N VAL A 675 -29.99 19.24 7.52
CA VAL A 675 -29.45 19.66 6.23
C VAL A 675 -28.18 20.44 6.48
N ALA A 676 -27.07 20.01 5.87
CA ALA A 676 -25.84 20.78 5.84
C ALA A 676 -25.81 21.61 4.56
N ARG A 677 -25.26 22.83 4.64
CA ARG A 677 -25.17 23.78 3.52
C ARG A 677 -23.74 24.24 3.35
N SER A 678 -23.30 24.42 2.11
CA SER A 678 -21.93 24.82 1.80
C SER A 678 -21.78 25.50 0.45
N ASP A 679 -20.61 26.06 0.23
CA ASP A 679 -20.18 26.73 -1.00
C ASP A 679 -19.55 25.74 -1.96
N GLY A 680 -18.80 24.79 -1.40
CA GLY A 680 -18.11 23.70 -2.09
C GLY A 680 -18.54 22.34 -1.54
N TYR A 681 -18.46 21.32 -2.39
CA TYR A 681 -18.88 19.96 -2.08
C TYR A 681 -17.91 18.95 -2.69
N VAL A 682 -17.43 18.02 -1.88
CA VAL A 682 -16.57 16.91 -2.29
C VAL A 682 -17.23 15.58 -1.90
N THR A 683 -17.24 14.61 -2.81
CA THR A 683 -17.66 13.24 -2.50
C THR A 683 -16.49 12.29 -2.31
N SER A 684 -16.47 11.58 -1.19
CA SER A 684 -15.45 10.59 -0.81
C SER A 684 -16.12 9.41 -0.08
N LEU A 685 -17.24 8.95 -0.64
CA LEU A 685 -18.13 7.96 -0.03
C LEU A 685 -17.59 6.53 -0.13
N GLY A 686 -16.49 6.32 -0.84
CA GLY A 686 -16.00 4.99 -1.21
C GLY A 686 -16.07 4.82 -2.72
N ARG A 687 -15.56 3.68 -3.19
CA ARG A 687 -15.19 3.52 -4.58
C ARG A 687 -16.26 2.75 -5.35
N THR A 688 -16.50 3.16 -6.59
CA THR A 688 -17.17 2.29 -7.56
C THR A 688 -16.21 1.16 -7.92
N ASN A 689 -16.70 -0.06 -8.18
CA ASN A 689 -15.85 -1.16 -8.63
C ASN A 689 -16.12 -1.52 -10.10
N PRO A 690 -15.86 -0.60 -11.06
CA PRO A 690 -15.99 -0.90 -12.48
C PRO A 690 -14.77 -1.67 -12.99
N LEU A 691 -14.82 -2.12 -14.25
CA LEU A 691 -13.59 -2.48 -14.95
C LEU A 691 -12.63 -1.28 -15.01
N PRO A 692 -11.30 -1.53 -14.89
CA PRO A 692 -10.29 -0.51 -15.15
C PRO A 692 -10.55 0.21 -16.48
N PRO A 693 -10.42 1.55 -16.55
CA PRO A 693 -10.69 2.31 -17.77
C PRO A 693 -9.94 1.81 -19.01
N ALA A 694 -8.73 1.29 -18.81
CA ALA A 694 -7.91 0.69 -19.87
C ALA A 694 -8.55 -0.55 -20.52
N LEU A 695 -9.55 -1.17 -19.89
CA LEU A 695 -10.22 -2.40 -20.35
C LEU A 695 -11.63 -2.20 -20.86
N GLN A 696 -12.26 -1.05 -20.62
CA GLN A 696 -13.67 -0.84 -20.95
C GLN A 696 -13.94 -1.02 -22.46
N VAL A 697 -13.08 -0.46 -23.31
CA VAL A 697 -13.21 -0.59 -24.78
C VAL A 697 -13.06 -2.04 -25.23
N LEU A 698 -12.07 -2.77 -24.71
CA LEU A 698 -11.88 -4.19 -25.00
C LEU A 698 -13.11 -5.01 -24.58
N ALA A 699 -13.63 -4.76 -23.38
CA ALA A 699 -14.81 -5.45 -22.87
C ALA A 699 -16.03 -5.25 -23.76
N ASP A 700 -16.26 -4.01 -24.20
CA ASP A 700 -17.37 -3.68 -25.10
C ASP A 700 -17.20 -4.33 -26.48
N GLU A 701 -16.00 -4.31 -27.05
CA GLU A 701 -15.71 -4.95 -28.34
C GLU A 701 -15.89 -6.47 -28.28
N VAL A 702 -15.52 -7.11 -27.18
CA VAL A 702 -15.70 -8.55 -26.94
C VAL A 702 -17.18 -8.89 -26.84
N ARG A 703 -17.95 -8.13 -26.05
CA ARG A 703 -19.40 -8.33 -25.88
C ARG A 703 -20.16 -8.13 -27.19
N ASP A 704 -19.78 -7.13 -27.99
CA ASP A 704 -20.40 -6.84 -29.29
C ASP A 704 -20.25 -7.98 -30.29
N ARG A 705 -19.16 -8.75 -30.17
CA ARG A 705 -18.90 -9.95 -30.97
C ARG A 705 -19.47 -11.23 -30.35
N GLY A 706 -20.24 -11.11 -29.27
CA GLY A 706 -20.82 -12.24 -28.55
C GLY A 706 -19.80 -13.06 -27.75
N GLY A 707 -18.66 -12.48 -27.41
CA GLY A 707 -17.65 -13.09 -26.56
C GLY A 707 -17.99 -13.00 -25.07
N GLU A 708 -17.15 -13.66 -24.26
CA GLU A 708 -17.30 -13.77 -22.81
C GLU A 708 -16.07 -13.20 -22.09
N ILE A 709 -16.29 -12.73 -20.86
CA ILE A 709 -15.23 -12.20 -19.99
C ILE A 709 -15.33 -12.94 -18.66
N SER A 710 -14.23 -13.53 -18.22
CA SER A 710 -14.11 -14.19 -16.92
C SER A 710 -12.92 -13.64 -16.13
N GLY A 711 -12.89 -13.91 -14.83
CA GLY A 711 -11.83 -13.42 -13.96
C GLY A 711 -11.46 -14.39 -12.84
N ASP A 712 -10.18 -14.40 -12.50
CA ASP A 712 -9.57 -15.19 -11.42
C ASP A 712 -8.70 -14.29 -10.55
N LEU A 713 -8.57 -14.60 -9.27
CA LEU A 713 -7.54 -14.01 -8.41
C LEU A 713 -6.18 -14.64 -8.73
N LEU A 714 -5.12 -13.86 -8.59
CA LEU A 714 -3.74 -14.29 -8.82
C LEU A 714 -3.00 -14.38 -7.48
N PHE A 715 -2.39 -15.53 -7.23
CA PHE A 715 -1.53 -15.79 -6.08
C PHE A 715 -0.16 -16.30 -6.54
N ASP A 716 0.89 -16.01 -5.79
CA ASP A 716 2.18 -16.68 -6.00
C ASP A 716 2.15 -18.13 -5.46
N LYS A 717 3.24 -18.88 -5.62
CA LYS A 717 3.39 -20.25 -5.08
C LYS A 717 3.32 -20.35 -3.55
N ASP A 718 3.43 -19.23 -2.84
CA ASP A 718 3.43 -19.13 -1.37
C ASP A 718 2.09 -18.60 -0.82
N ASP A 719 1.07 -18.49 -1.68
CA ASP A 719 -0.27 -17.95 -1.42
C ASP A 719 -0.29 -16.45 -1.16
N GLN A 720 0.73 -15.69 -1.56
CA GLN A 720 0.68 -14.23 -1.50
C GLN A 720 -0.17 -13.70 -2.65
N TYR A 721 -1.10 -12.79 -2.33
CA TYR A 721 -1.96 -12.16 -3.33
C TYR A 721 -1.14 -11.22 -4.21
N ILE A 722 -1.19 -11.42 -5.53
CA ILE A 722 -0.42 -10.66 -6.53
C ILE A 722 -1.31 -9.96 -7.57
N GLY A 723 -2.63 -10.04 -7.45
CA GLY A 723 -3.59 -9.29 -8.27
C GLY A 723 -4.78 -10.12 -8.73
N TYR A 724 -5.43 -9.73 -9.82
CA TYR A 724 -6.44 -10.55 -10.50
C TYR A 724 -6.18 -10.59 -12.01
N GLY A 725 -6.57 -11.69 -12.66
CA GLY A 725 -6.46 -11.87 -14.10
C GLY A 725 -7.84 -11.87 -14.75
N LEU A 726 -7.94 -11.27 -15.92
CA LEU A 726 -9.14 -11.28 -16.76
C LEU A 726 -8.85 -12.02 -18.06
N THR A 727 -9.81 -12.84 -18.48
CA THR A 727 -9.77 -13.56 -19.76
C THR A 727 -10.91 -13.08 -20.64
N PHE A 728 -10.58 -12.60 -21.82
CA PHE A 728 -11.50 -12.13 -22.85
C PHE A 728 -11.54 -13.17 -23.98
N ALA A 729 -12.63 -13.93 -24.05
CA ALA A 729 -12.83 -15.00 -25.03
C ALA A 729 -13.74 -14.50 -26.17
N VAL A 730 -13.22 -14.45 -27.40
CA VAL A 730 -13.95 -13.92 -28.56
C VAL A 730 -13.43 -14.55 -29.84
N ASP A 731 -14.32 -14.85 -30.79
CA ASP A 731 -13.97 -15.42 -32.11
C ASP A 731 -13.05 -16.67 -32.03
N GLY A 732 -13.21 -17.49 -30.98
CA GLY A 732 -12.38 -18.69 -30.74
C GLY A 732 -10.96 -18.41 -30.24
N ARG A 733 -10.68 -17.20 -29.75
CA ARG A 733 -9.40 -16.80 -29.14
C ARG A 733 -9.60 -16.32 -27.71
N GLU A 734 -8.55 -16.46 -26.91
CA GLU A 734 -8.47 -15.92 -25.56
C GLU A 734 -7.38 -14.86 -25.49
N HIS A 735 -7.74 -13.70 -24.93
CA HIS A 735 -6.81 -12.65 -24.56
C HIS A 735 -6.78 -12.53 -23.04
N ARG A 736 -5.59 -12.51 -22.46
CA ARG A 736 -5.41 -12.38 -21.01
C ARG A 736 -4.88 -11.00 -20.68
N VAL A 737 -5.32 -10.46 -19.56
CA VAL A 737 -4.83 -9.21 -18.97
C VAL A 737 -4.74 -9.43 -17.46
N ASP A 738 -3.64 -9.03 -16.85
CA ASP A 738 -3.51 -9.04 -15.41
C ASP A 738 -3.68 -7.61 -14.85
N VAL A 739 -4.26 -7.52 -13.66
CA VAL A 739 -4.45 -6.27 -12.92
C VAL A 739 -3.79 -6.40 -11.56
N ASP A 740 -2.88 -5.48 -11.27
CA ASP A 740 -2.10 -5.38 -10.03
C ASP A 740 -2.20 -3.97 -9.43
N GLY A 741 -1.41 -3.72 -8.39
CA GLY A 741 -1.44 -2.44 -7.68
C GLY A 741 -2.75 -2.20 -6.92
N ALA A 742 -3.01 -0.94 -6.54
CA ALA A 742 -4.21 -0.59 -5.78
C ALA A 742 -5.52 -0.93 -6.51
N ALA A 743 -5.51 -0.95 -7.85
CA ALA A 743 -6.65 -1.37 -8.67
C ALA A 743 -7.07 -2.81 -8.36
N SER A 744 -6.11 -3.69 -8.08
CA SER A 744 -6.37 -5.12 -7.84
C SER A 744 -7.23 -5.38 -6.59
N TRP A 745 -7.21 -4.47 -5.62
CA TRP A 745 -8.01 -4.58 -4.39
C TRP A 745 -9.48 -4.17 -4.57
N GLN A 746 -9.87 -3.67 -5.75
CA GLN A 746 -11.25 -3.33 -6.11
C GLN A 746 -11.70 -4.19 -7.29
N LEU A 747 -12.30 -5.33 -6.99
CA LEU A 747 -12.72 -6.32 -7.98
C LEU A 747 -13.90 -5.81 -8.81
N PRO A 748 -13.81 -5.78 -10.15
CA PRO A 748 -14.88 -5.33 -11.03
C PRO A 748 -16.19 -6.10 -10.82
N ARG A 749 -17.25 -5.42 -10.37
CA ARG A 749 -18.53 -6.04 -9.99
C ARG A 749 -19.26 -6.75 -11.12
N GLU A 750 -18.96 -6.39 -12.36
CA GLU A 750 -19.50 -7.06 -13.54
C GLU A 750 -18.85 -8.43 -13.81
N ILE A 751 -17.68 -8.70 -13.24
CA ILE A 751 -16.99 -10.00 -13.32
C ILE A 751 -17.07 -10.74 -11.98
N PHE A 752 -16.81 -10.03 -10.89
CA PHE A 752 -16.84 -10.52 -9.52
C PHE A 752 -18.11 -10.02 -8.82
N ALA A 753 -19.22 -10.69 -9.09
CA ALA A 753 -20.54 -10.25 -8.65
C ALA A 753 -20.62 -10.17 -7.10
N PRO A 754 -21.27 -9.14 -6.51
CA PRO A 754 -21.34 -8.97 -5.05
C PRO A 754 -21.87 -10.20 -4.28
N GLU A 755 -22.72 -11.01 -4.91
CA GLU A 755 -23.32 -12.23 -4.36
C GLU A 755 -22.28 -13.30 -4.04
N THR A 756 -21.17 -13.32 -4.78
CA THR A 756 -20.07 -14.27 -4.57
C THR A 756 -19.31 -14.01 -3.29
N ARG A 757 -19.44 -12.79 -2.71
CA ARG A 757 -18.71 -12.32 -1.52
C ARG A 757 -17.18 -12.31 -1.64
N ILE A 758 -16.62 -12.58 -2.82
CA ILE A 758 -15.18 -12.66 -3.03
C ILE A 758 -14.45 -11.34 -2.70
N GLN A 759 -15.06 -10.19 -2.97
CA GLN A 759 -14.52 -8.88 -2.55
C GLN A 759 -14.44 -8.77 -1.02
N ALA A 760 -15.43 -9.28 -0.29
CA ALA A 760 -15.44 -9.25 1.16
C ALA A 760 -14.39 -10.19 1.75
N GLU A 761 -14.18 -11.35 1.12
CA GLU A 761 -13.12 -12.30 1.48
C GLU A 761 -11.72 -11.72 1.21
N LEU A 762 -11.53 -11.07 0.07
CA LEU A 762 -10.30 -10.35 -0.29
C LEU A 762 -10.00 -9.23 0.72
N ASN A 763 -11.01 -8.44 1.09
CA ASN A 763 -10.88 -7.40 2.11
C ASN A 763 -10.52 -7.99 3.48
N ALA A 764 -11.11 -9.13 3.86
CA ALA A 764 -10.80 -9.80 5.13
C ALA A 764 -9.37 -10.34 5.16
N MET A 765 -8.89 -10.92 4.05
CA MET A 765 -7.49 -11.32 3.89
C MET A 765 -6.56 -10.11 4.01
N GLY A 766 -6.87 -9.01 3.32
CA GLY A 766 -6.12 -7.76 3.40
C GLY A 766 -6.02 -7.20 4.83
N VAL A 767 -7.13 -7.19 5.58
CA VAL A 767 -7.16 -6.75 6.99
C VAL A 767 -6.39 -7.71 7.91
N ARG A 768 -6.38 -9.02 7.64
CA ARG A 768 -5.55 -9.97 8.40
C ARG A 768 -4.06 -9.72 8.14
N GLY A 769 -3.69 -9.52 6.88
CA GLY A 769 -2.31 -9.23 6.50
C GLY A 769 -1.83 -7.83 6.93
N LEU A 770 -2.73 -6.85 7.00
CA LEU A 770 -2.45 -5.47 7.41
C LEU A 770 -3.57 -4.97 8.35
N PRO A 771 -3.52 -5.32 9.65
CA PRO A 771 -4.49 -4.84 10.62
C PRO A 771 -4.51 -3.32 10.74
N SER A 772 -5.60 -2.76 11.26
CA SER A 772 -5.80 -1.31 11.38
C SER A 772 -4.72 -0.62 12.22
N GLU A 773 -4.16 -1.33 13.18
CA GLU A 773 -3.13 -0.87 14.11
C GLU A 773 -1.80 -0.56 13.40
N THR A 774 -1.57 -1.12 12.22
CA THR A 774 -0.42 -0.77 11.37
C THR A 774 -0.50 0.68 10.86
N GLY A 775 -1.71 1.27 10.81
CA GLY A 775 -2.01 2.51 10.08
C GLY A 775 -1.96 2.37 8.56
N ASN A 776 -1.57 1.20 8.06
CA ASN A 776 -1.54 0.84 6.65
C ASN A 776 -2.85 0.16 6.23
N ALA A 777 -3.10 0.14 4.93
CA ALA A 777 -4.20 -0.57 4.32
C ALA A 777 -3.69 -1.34 3.10
N ALA A 778 -4.35 -2.43 2.74
CA ALA A 778 -3.95 -3.25 1.60
C ALA A 778 -3.71 -2.49 0.27
N PRO A 779 -4.52 -1.49 -0.13
CA PRO A 779 -4.22 -0.66 -1.29
C PRO A 779 -3.26 0.51 -1.03
N GLY A 780 -2.60 0.57 0.13
CA GLY A 780 -1.64 1.61 0.51
C GLY A 780 -0.29 1.48 -0.20
N PHE A 781 0.52 2.54 -0.18
CA PHE A 781 1.74 2.64 -0.98
C PHE A 781 2.75 1.49 -0.74
N SER A 782 3.23 1.30 0.49
CA SER A 782 4.18 0.23 0.83
C SER A 782 3.64 -1.20 0.59
N PRO A 783 2.40 -1.53 1.01
CA PRO A 783 1.76 -2.80 0.65
C PRO A 783 1.72 -3.10 -0.84
N ILE A 784 1.43 -2.08 -1.67
CA ILE A 784 1.42 -2.23 -3.13
C ILE A 784 2.82 -2.41 -3.69
N ALA A 785 3.82 -1.71 -3.16
CA ALA A 785 5.21 -1.93 -3.55
C ALA A 785 5.63 -3.39 -3.30
N ARG A 786 5.29 -3.96 -2.13
CA ARG A 786 5.50 -5.39 -1.84
C ARG A 786 4.75 -6.29 -2.81
N GLN A 787 3.45 -6.05 -3.03
CA GLN A 787 2.63 -6.84 -3.95
C GLN A 787 3.24 -6.90 -5.36
N SER A 788 3.64 -5.74 -5.91
CA SER A 788 4.22 -5.66 -7.25
C SER A 788 5.62 -6.30 -7.32
N ALA A 789 6.43 -6.20 -6.27
CA ALA A 789 7.71 -6.91 -6.19
C ALA A 789 7.51 -8.44 -6.21
N LEU A 790 6.54 -8.95 -5.44
CA LEU A 790 6.18 -10.38 -5.42
C LEU A 790 5.64 -10.84 -6.77
N ARG A 791 4.77 -10.04 -7.40
CA ARG A 791 4.28 -10.32 -8.75
C ARG A 791 5.41 -10.41 -9.76
N ALA A 792 6.35 -9.46 -9.76
CA ALA A 792 7.48 -9.46 -10.69
C ALA A 792 8.34 -10.73 -10.53
N ARG A 793 8.59 -11.16 -9.28
CA ARG A 793 9.30 -12.42 -8.99
C ARG A 793 8.53 -13.64 -9.50
N ALA A 794 7.22 -13.70 -9.24
CA ALA A 794 6.34 -14.78 -9.67
C ALA A 794 6.28 -14.89 -11.21
N VAL A 795 6.09 -13.77 -11.91
CA VAL A 795 6.07 -13.73 -13.38
C VAL A 795 7.42 -14.12 -13.97
N ALA A 796 8.53 -13.67 -13.37
CA ALA A 796 9.88 -14.05 -13.81
C ALA A 796 10.14 -15.56 -13.63
N ALA A 797 9.69 -16.15 -12.51
CA ALA A 797 9.78 -17.59 -12.28
C ALA A 797 8.91 -18.39 -13.26
N ALA A 798 7.69 -17.93 -13.53
CA ALA A 798 6.83 -18.52 -14.55
C ALA A 798 7.47 -18.49 -15.95
N ALA A 799 8.08 -17.36 -16.32
CA ALA A 799 8.82 -17.24 -17.58
C ALA A 799 10.09 -18.14 -17.62
N ALA A 800 10.67 -18.46 -16.47
CA ALA A 800 11.80 -19.37 -16.33
C ALA A 800 11.41 -20.86 -16.33
N GLY A 801 10.11 -21.18 -16.40
CA GLY A 801 9.59 -22.54 -16.53
C GLY A 801 8.96 -23.13 -15.28
N ASP A 802 8.68 -22.33 -14.24
CA ASP A 802 7.89 -22.75 -13.07
C ASP A 802 6.40 -22.40 -13.26
N PRO A 803 5.55 -23.32 -13.78
CA PRO A 803 4.15 -23.02 -14.06
C PRO A 803 3.32 -22.70 -12.81
N GLU A 804 3.78 -23.11 -11.62
CA GLU A 804 3.07 -22.88 -10.35
C GLU A 804 3.45 -21.56 -9.69
N ALA A 805 4.40 -20.81 -10.26
CA ALA A 805 4.81 -19.52 -9.72
C ALA A 805 3.68 -18.48 -9.72
N VAL A 806 2.72 -18.58 -10.66
CA VAL A 806 1.51 -17.74 -10.73
C VAL A 806 0.28 -18.63 -10.80
N ARG A 807 -0.47 -18.71 -9.70
CA ARG A 807 -1.68 -19.52 -9.56
C ARG A 807 -2.93 -18.67 -9.77
N ARG A 808 -3.84 -19.15 -10.62
CA ARG A 808 -5.17 -18.57 -10.88
C ARG A 808 -6.21 -19.28 -10.03
N MET A 809 -6.88 -18.56 -9.15
CA MET A 809 -7.82 -19.12 -8.19
C MET A 809 -9.13 -18.33 -8.19
N SER A 810 -10.26 -19.02 -8.13
CA SER A 810 -11.58 -18.38 -8.02
C SER A 810 -11.95 -17.99 -6.59
N THR A 811 -11.15 -18.39 -5.60
CA THR A 811 -11.37 -18.19 -4.16
C THR A 811 -10.08 -17.80 -3.45
N ILE A 812 -10.20 -17.22 -2.25
CA ILE A 812 -9.06 -16.96 -1.37
C ILE A 812 -8.55 -18.28 -0.78
N PRO A 813 -7.22 -18.55 -0.76
CA PRO A 813 -6.65 -19.73 -0.13
C PRO A 813 -7.11 -19.90 1.33
N GLU A 814 -7.50 -21.11 1.73
CA GLU A 814 -8.09 -21.35 3.05
C GLU A 814 -7.15 -20.99 4.21
N ARG A 815 -5.83 -21.11 4.00
CA ARG A 815 -4.80 -20.73 5.00
C ARG A 815 -4.79 -19.24 5.33
N TRP A 816 -5.42 -18.37 4.52
CA TRP A 816 -5.64 -16.97 4.88
C TRP A 816 -6.83 -16.74 5.82
N GLN A 817 -7.71 -17.73 6.00
CA GLN A 817 -8.76 -17.66 7.01
C GLN A 817 -8.19 -17.93 8.40
N ARG A 818 -8.52 -17.07 9.37
CA ARG A 818 -8.05 -17.26 10.75
C ARG A 818 -8.58 -18.60 11.30
N PRO A 819 -7.75 -19.43 11.95
CA PRO A 819 -8.21 -20.69 12.50
C PRO A 819 -9.20 -20.46 13.66
N ASP A 820 -10.18 -21.37 13.80
CA ASP A 820 -11.08 -21.36 14.94
C ASP A 820 -10.35 -21.77 16.21
N LEU A 821 -10.04 -20.78 17.04
CA LEU A 821 -9.49 -20.98 18.38
C LEU A 821 -10.61 -21.43 19.33
N GLY A 822 -11.15 -22.64 19.13
CA GLY A 822 -12.06 -23.26 20.10
C GLY A 822 -11.41 -23.36 21.49
N GLN A 823 -12.21 -23.43 22.56
CA GLN A 823 -11.73 -23.55 23.97
C GLN A 823 -10.91 -24.82 24.29
N GLY A 824 -10.44 -25.57 23.29
CA GLY A 824 -9.82 -26.88 23.46
C GLY A 824 -8.70 -27.20 22.48
N ALA A 825 -8.01 -26.21 21.91
CA ALA A 825 -6.72 -26.45 21.25
C ALA A 825 -5.63 -26.70 22.32
N THR A 826 -5.77 -27.80 23.06
CA THR A 826 -4.66 -28.42 23.76
C THR A 826 -3.73 -28.98 22.70
N PRO A 827 -2.50 -28.48 22.54
CA PRO A 827 -1.49 -29.18 21.74
C PRO A 827 -1.28 -30.58 22.35
N PRO A 828 -0.78 -31.57 21.59
CA PRO A 828 -0.35 -32.84 22.17
C PRO A 828 0.65 -32.55 23.30
N THR A 829 0.20 -32.77 24.54
CA THR A 829 0.98 -32.51 25.76
C THR A 829 2.16 -33.46 25.84
N THR A 830 3.36 -32.94 25.60
CA THR A 830 4.61 -33.44 26.18
C THR A 830 5.43 -32.23 26.61
N GLY A 831 5.20 -31.76 27.85
CA GLY A 831 5.96 -30.67 28.48
C GLY A 831 5.24 -30.12 29.73
N PRO A 832 5.92 -29.90 30.87
CA PRO A 832 5.28 -29.53 32.14
C PRO A 832 4.85 -28.05 32.19
N GLN A 833 3.68 -27.80 32.80
CA GLN A 833 3.14 -26.46 33.07
C GLN A 833 4.03 -25.67 34.06
N PRO A 834 4.32 -24.38 33.80
CA PRO A 834 4.90 -23.49 34.80
C PRO A 834 3.87 -22.99 35.84
N PRO A 835 4.31 -22.56 37.03
CA PRO A 835 3.43 -22.27 38.17
C PRO A 835 2.56 -21.03 37.97
N ALA A 836 1.30 -21.13 38.39
CA ALA A 836 0.32 -20.05 38.35
C ALA A 836 0.70 -18.89 39.26
N LEU A 837 0.78 -17.68 38.71
CA LEU A 837 0.75 -16.44 39.47
C LEU A 837 -0.69 -16.15 39.97
N PRO A 838 -0.86 -15.51 41.15
CA PRO A 838 -2.16 -15.33 41.76
C PRO A 838 -3.06 -14.42 40.91
N GLN A 839 -4.17 -14.97 40.45
CA GLN A 839 -5.27 -14.21 39.84
C GLN A 839 -5.96 -13.35 40.90
N GLU A 840 -5.73 -12.03 40.87
CA GLU A 840 -6.65 -11.10 41.50
C GLU A 840 -7.93 -11.00 40.65
N LYS A 841 -9.07 -11.21 41.30
CA LYS A 841 -10.41 -11.11 40.71
C LYS A 841 -10.61 -9.72 40.13
N SER A 842 -10.79 -9.67 38.82
CA SER A 842 -11.17 -8.48 38.07
C SER A 842 -12.62 -8.10 38.40
N GLU A 843 -12.82 -6.91 38.99
CA GLU A 843 -14.12 -6.22 38.97
C GLU A 843 -14.23 -5.40 37.67
N PRO A 844 -15.44 -5.26 37.09
CA PRO A 844 -15.62 -4.61 35.80
C PRO A 844 -15.63 -3.08 35.96
N THR A 845 -14.53 -2.41 35.61
CA THR A 845 -14.50 -0.94 35.53
C THR A 845 -14.98 -0.46 34.17
N THR A 846 -16.08 0.30 34.22
CA THR A 846 -16.74 1.00 33.13
C THR A 846 -15.84 2.09 32.55
N GLU A 847 -15.73 2.16 31.21
CA GLU A 847 -15.17 3.31 30.50
C GLU A 847 -15.89 4.60 30.97
N ARG A 848 -15.14 5.55 31.55
CA ARG A 848 -15.65 6.85 31.96
C ARG A 848 -15.19 7.92 30.96
N ASN A 849 -16.14 8.46 30.21
CA ASN A 849 -16.03 9.71 29.46
C ASN A 849 -15.61 10.89 30.38
N PRO A 850 -14.84 11.87 29.89
CA PRO A 850 -14.62 13.13 30.60
C PRO A 850 -15.59 14.21 30.11
N SER A 851 -16.29 14.91 31.03
CA SER A 851 -16.86 16.28 30.91
C SER A 851 -17.66 16.63 32.19
N PRO A 852 -17.98 17.91 32.51
CA PRO A 852 -17.14 19.12 32.67
C PRO A 852 -17.47 19.94 33.98
N GLU A 853 -16.80 21.10 34.16
CA GLU A 853 -17.13 22.31 35.01
C GLU A 853 -16.64 22.53 36.48
N ARG A 854 -15.66 23.45 36.60
CA ARG A 854 -15.53 24.75 37.36
C ARG A 854 -15.70 24.94 38.90
N ASP A 855 -14.57 25.40 39.50
CA ASP A 855 -14.30 26.59 40.38
C ASP A 855 -14.81 26.70 41.85
N PRO A 856 -14.16 27.48 42.79
CA PRO A 856 -13.31 28.67 42.61
C PRO A 856 -12.04 28.92 43.51
N LYS A 857 -11.19 29.87 43.03
CA LYS A 857 -10.16 30.83 43.58
C LYS A 857 -10.03 31.14 45.10
N PRO A 858 -8.87 31.66 45.62
CA PRO A 858 -8.42 33.08 45.46
C PRO A 858 -6.89 33.36 45.35
N VAL A 859 -6.44 34.25 44.43
CA VAL A 859 -6.00 35.68 44.56
C VAL A 859 -4.52 35.91 44.94
N THR A 860 -3.75 36.48 43.99
CA THR A 860 -2.95 37.72 44.13
C THR A 860 -2.50 38.26 42.75
N THR A 861 -2.58 39.57 42.55
CA THR A 861 -2.23 40.42 41.37
C THR A 861 -1.46 41.66 41.88
N PRO A 862 -0.98 42.64 41.06
CA PRO A 862 -0.43 42.64 39.68
C PRO A 862 0.78 43.61 39.41
N GLY A 863 1.38 43.50 38.21
CA GLY A 863 1.78 44.63 37.33
C GLY A 863 3.28 44.94 37.15
N PRO A 864 3.72 45.74 36.14
CA PRO A 864 3.03 46.22 34.91
C PRO A 864 3.85 46.10 33.60
N ALA A 865 3.20 46.40 32.47
CA ALA A 865 3.76 46.52 31.10
C ALA A 865 4.70 47.74 30.92
N PRO A 866 5.45 47.80 29.80
CA PRO A 866 5.06 48.77 28.75
C PRO A 866 5.33 48.34 27.29
N ALA A 867 4.52 48.87 26.37
CA ALA A 867 4.84 49.18 24.97
C ALA A 867 4.91 50.72 24.83
N PRO A 868 5.13 51.39 23.66
CA PRO A 868 5.46 50.94 22.30
C PRO A 868 6.57 51.79 21.60
N ALA A 869 7.04 51.40 20.39
CA ALA A 869 7.55 52.35 19.39
C ALA A 869 7.64 51.76 17.95
N GLN A 870 6.97 52.41 17.01
CA GLN A 870 7.29 52.56 15.57
C GLN A 870 7.46 54.08 15.32
N PRO A 871 8.25 54.58 14.32
CA PRO A 871 7.78 54.64 12.92
C PRO A 871 8.81 54.74 11.74
N THR A 872 8.31 54.42 10.53
CA THR A 872 8.50 55.03 9.17
C THR A 872 9.82 54.93 8.36
N THR A 873 9.71 54.46 7.09
CA THR A 873 9.74 55.23 5.79
C THR A 873 9.56 54.28 4.55
N GLN A 874 8.46 54.39 3.76
CA GLN A 874 8.33 54.95 2.37
C GLN A 874 9.31 54.41 1.28
N ALA A 875 8.89 53.53 0.35
CA ALA A 875 8.29 53.74 -1.01
C ALA A 875 9.30 54.19 -2.11
N PRO A 876 9.16 53.91 -3.45
CA PRO A 876 7.90 53.67 -4.20
C PRO A 876 7.91 52.62 -5.35
N ALA A 877 6.71 52.44 -5.93
CA ALA A 877 6.35 51.65 -7.12
C ALA A 877 6.80 52.26 -8.47
N PRO A 878 6.55 51.55 -9.58
CA PRO A 878 5.88 52.19 -10.73
C PRO A 878 4.70 51.37 -11.30
N ALA A 879 3.79 52.10 -11.95
CA ALA A 879 2.54 51.65 -12.57
C ALA A 879 2.64 51.71 -14.14
N PRO A 880 1.56 51.62 -14.94
CA PRO A 880 1.35 50.58 -15.95
C PRO A 880 1.38 51.08 -17.42
N ALA A 881 1.44 50.16 -18.39
CA ALA A 881 1.18 50.44 -19.82
C ALA A 881 0.51 49.21 -20.44
N GLN A 882 -0.77 49.29 -20.85
CA GLN A 882 -1.31 49.74 -22.14
C GLN A 882 -1.71 48.57 -23.06
N SER A 883 -2.98 48.64 -23.45
CA SER A 883 -3.76 47.80 -24.35
C SER A 883 -3.26 47.81 -25.81
N SER A 884 -3.33 46.66 -26.48
CA SER A 884 -3.55 46.58 -27.93
C SER A 884 -4.22 45.27 -28.34
N THR A 885 -5.40 45.39 -28.94
CA THR A 885 -6.04 44.38 -29.81
C THR A 885 -5.34 44.38 -31.17
N PRO A 886 -5.37 43.24 -31.90
CA PRO A 886 -5.85 43.31 -33.28
C PRO A 886 -6.86 42.20 -33.64
N ALA A 887 -7.63 42.51 -34.68
CA ALA A 887 -8.76 41.78 -35.26
C ALA A 887 -8.34 40.55 -36.13
N PRO A 888 -9.30 39.74 -36.62
CA PRO A 888 -9.09 38.35 -37.04
C PRO A 888 -8.88 38.16 -38.56
N SER A 889 -8.37 36.97 -38.96
CA SER A 889 -8.64 36.18 -40.20
C SER A 889 -7.41 35.35 -40.64
N PRO A 890 -7.49 34.28 -41.48
CA PRO A 890 -8.64 33.52 -41.99
C PRO A 890 -8.52 31.99 -41.80
N THR A 891 -9.63 31.29 -42.03
CA THR A 891 -9.77 29.83 -42.18
C THR A 891 -8.90 29.25 -43.31
N PRO A 892 -8.36 28.02 -43.18
CA PRO A 892 -8.11 27.14 -44.30
C PRO A 892 -9.09 25.95 -44.33
N SER A 893 -9.62 25.70 -45.53
CA SER A 893 -10.39 24.52 -45.95
C SER A 893 -9.49 23.26 -46.09
N PRO A 894 -10.07 22.05 -46.27
CA PRO A 894 -9.50 20.79 -45.81
C PRO A 894 -8.64 20.05 -46.85
N ALA A 895 -7.67 19.26 -46.35
CA ALA A 895 -7.11 17.98 -46.87
C ALA A 895 -5.61 17.86 -46.51
N PRO A 896 -4.98 16.66 -46.39
CA PRO A 896 -5.41 15.31 -46.78
C PRO A 896 -5.33 14.25 -45.64
N GLY A 897 -5.74 13.02 -45.93
CA GLY A 897 -5.93 11.92 -44.97
C GLY A 897 -4.74 11.56 -44.08
N VAL A 898 -5.08 11.08 -42.88
CA VAL A 898 -4.17 10.63 -41.82
C VAL A 898 -3.33 9.45 -42.30
N SER A 899 -2.04 9.69 -42.51
CA SER A 899 -1.08 8.61 -42.75
C SER A 899 -0.81 7.89 -41.43
N GLY A 900 -1.35 6.67 -41.31
CA GLY A 900 -1.35 5.88 -40.07
C GLY A 900 -2.57 4.98 -40.01
N SER A 901 -3.69 5.40 -40.62
CA SER A 901 -4.98 4.71 -40.49
C SER A 901 -5.20 3.41 -41.24
N HIS A 902 -4.18 2.96 -41.94
CA HIS A 902 -4.21 1.74 -42.72
C HIS A 902 -3.44 0.59 -42.10
N LEU A 903 -2.66 0.78 -41.03
CA LEU A 903 -1.84 -0.29 -40.45
C LEU A 903 -2.60 -1.17 -39.45
N TRP A 904 -3.45 -0.61 -38.59
CA TRP A 904 -4.40 -1.39 -37.78
C TRP A 904 -5.43 -2.14 -38.64
N GLN A 905 -5.55 -1.76 -39.91
CA GLN A 905 -6.39 -2.42 -40.89
C GLN A 905 -5.75 -3.65 -41.53
N MET A 906 -4.43 -3.81 -41.38
CA MET A 906 -3.62 -4.83 -42.05
C MET A 906 -3.22 -5.98 -41.11
N GLY A 907 -3.42 -5.82 -39.79
CA GLY A 907 -3.11 -6.81 -38.76
C GLY A 907 -1.62 -7.18 -38.68
N VAL A 908 -1.25 -8.05 -37.73
CA VAL A 908 0.13 -8.58 -37.64
C VAL A 908 0.30 -9.63 -38.74
N PRO A 909 1.30 -9.50 -39.65
CA PRO A 909 1.50 -10.48 -40.71
C PRO A 909 1.71 -11.90 -40.14
N ARG A 910 0.80 -12.83 -40.45
CA ARG A 910 0.96 -14.25 -40.13
C ARG A 910 2.05 -14.86 -41.02
N GLY A 911 3.30 -14.83 -40.57
CA GLY A 911 4.43 -15.39 -41.30
C GLY A 911 5.48 -16.01 -40.38
N GLY A 912 5.54 -17.35 -40.41
CA GLY A 912 6.63 -18.28 -40.04
C GLY A 912 7.71 -17.85 -39.03
N ALA A 913 7.88 -18.69 -38.01
CA ALA A 913 9.01 -18.77 -37.07
C ALA A 913 10.28 -18.02 -37.51
N ASN A 914 10.35 -16.74 -37.16
CA ASN A 914 11.59 -15.98 -37.18
C ASN A 914 11.53 -14.99 -36.01
N ARG A 915 12.35 -15.30 -35.01
CA ARG A 915 12.68 -14.42 -33.89
C ARG A 915 13.18 -13.08 -34.47
N PRO A 916 12.64 -11.92 -34.08
CA PRO A 916 13.21 -10.64 -34.48
C PRO A 916 14.62 -10.49 -33.86
N PRO A 917 15.51 -9.71 -34.50
CA PRO A 917 16.81 -9.40 -33.90
C PRO A 917 16.61 -8.62 -32.59
N ALA A 918 17.44 -8.92 -31.59
CA ALA A 918 17.54 -8.16 -30.36
C ALA A 918 17.71 -6.66 -30.64
N PRO A 919 17.23 -5.76 -29.76
CA PRO A 919 17.42 -4.33 -29.94
C PRO A 919 18.91 -4.00 -30.13
N ALA A 920 19.20 -3.18 -31.14
CA ALA A 920 20.54 -2.69 -31.40
C ALA A 920 21.06 -1.90 -30.20
N GLN A 921 22.36 -2.05 -29.91
CA GLN A 921 23.07 -1.35 -28.85
C GLN A 921 22.74 0.15 -28.83
N GLN A 922 22.41 0.64 -27.64
CA GLN A 922 22.08 2.03 -27.35
C GLN A 922 23.19 2.97 -27.85
N PRO A 923 22.87 4.13 -28.46
CA PRO A 923 23.81 5.26 -28.52
C PRO A 923 24.15 5.71 -27.08
N PRO A 924 25.30 6.38 -26.85
CA PRO A 924 25.77 6.70 -25.50
C PRO A 924 24.68 7.42 -24.70
N GLN A 925 24.30 6.81 -23.58
CA GLN A 925 23.37 7.39 -22.60
C GLN A 925 23.82 8.81 -22.27
N GLN A 926 22.95 9.80 -22.46
CA GLN A 926 23.04 10.99 -21.63
C GLN A 926 22.89 10.50 -20.20
N GLN A 927 23.93 10.72 -19.40
CA GLN A 927 23.93 10.35 -18.00
C GLN A 927 22.73 11.01 -17.31
N PRO A 928 22.09 10.35 -16.33
CA PRO A 928 21.11 10.99 -15.47
C PRO A 928 21.71 12.29 -14.90
N PRO A 929 20.88 13.32 -14.59
CA PRO A 929 21.37 14.62 -14.17
C PRO A 929 22.32 14.50 -12.97
N GLY A 930 23.60 14.84 -13.18
CA GLY A 930 24.61 14.92 -12.14
C GLY A 930 24.47 16.20 -11.33
N LEU A 931 24.55 16.10 -10.00
CA LEU A 931 24.68 17.25 -9.11
C LEU A 931 26.16 17.57 -8.94
N GLU A 932 26.62 18.65 -9.55
CA GLU A 932 27.87 19.28 -9.14
C GLU A 932 27.67 19.89 -7.76
N ARG A 933 28.45 19.43 -6.77
CA ARG A 933 28.61 20.15 -5.50
C ARG A 933 29.20 21.54 -5.81
N PRO A 934 28.82 22.60 -5.08
CA PRO A 934 29.64 23.80 -5.06
C PRO A 934 31.05 23.42 -4.58
N GLU A 935 32.07 23.83 -5.34
CA GLU A 935 33.47 23.54 -5.02
C GLU A 935 33.79 23.91 -3.55
N PRO A 936 34.66 23.16 -2.86
CA PRO A 936 35.11 23.55 -1.53
C PRO A 936 35.94 24.83 -1.68
N GLY A 937 35.31 25.96 -1.39
CA GLY A 937 35.97 27.25 -1.25
C GLY A 937 37.00 27.17 -0.13
N VAL A 938 38.27 27.04 -0.51
CA VAL A 938 39.40 27.26 0.39
C VAL A 938 39.40 28.74 0.78
N GLY A 939 39.18 29.03 2.07
CA GLY A 939 39.27 30.38 2.61
C GLY A 939 39.50 30.36 4.11
N MET A 940 40.78 30.39 4.50
CA MET A 940 41.21 30.69 5.87
C MET A 940 40.85 32.14 6.25
N GLY A 941 40.40 32.34 7.50
CA GLY A 941 40.64 33.58 8.25
C GLY A 941 39.40 34.38 8.67
N ASP A 942 39.23 34.47 10.00
CA ASP A 942 38.36 35.30 10.85
C ASP A 942 36.87 34.95 11.00
#